data_AF-N1PP22-F1
#
_entry.id   AF-N1PP22-F1
#
_cell.length_a   1.000
_cell.length_b   1.000
_cell.length_c   1.000
_cell.angle_alpha   90.00
_cell.angle_beta   90.00
_cell.angle_gamma   90.00
#
_symmetry.space_group_name_H-M   'P 1'
#
loop_
_entity.id
_entity.type
_entity.pdbx_description
1 polymer ?
#
loop_
_entity_poly.entity_id
_entity_poly.type
_entity_poly.pdbx_seq_one_letter_code
_entity_poly.pdbx_strand_id
1 'polypeptide(L)'
;MTIREHKKPFSSLHGLTSITSFDGYSNGSNGKKKQLILNAFVESCSGHQSPGLWRHPQDKSANFNDIEHWIDLAKILESAKIHGIFIADVLGGYDVYRNSLDPAITSAAQWPVNEPLAVVAAMTAATKSIGFGVTVATTYEQPYHLARRLSTIDHLSKGRLGWNIVTGYLDSAARNLINNEQPKHDDRYTVAEEYIKVMYKLFQSSWRDDAVVRDAKRGIYTDPERVRTIDHKGEFYTVPGPHICQPSPQRTPLLLQAGTSKSGKLFAAQHAEAIFVAGHSPSVVAASISEIREIARAKFGRDPNNLKFLAMFCPVIGKTQEEAVAKFEDYIQYGSVDGALALFGGWTGIDLEPYGDDEELRQVGSNAIQSAVEAWSKSSPGIAKWTKHTVARHLQIGGLGATVVGTPAQVADEMQRWVDEADVDGFNMPYAIFPGSFEDVVNMLVPELRKRGVFWEDYAVPGGTYRENFYQKRGQRQPLEEHVASRYRWRAGVGKDEVAIPHLRVNRGQSEQLIGGGWESHASRYVLFQTKTLGFDVQNGAAHKEDKDSHSIQARRRYGITRQEALQAAAELRNRVYRYTLVEESDIRVHQGGFDSPLILRACRQIRSEALEIFFYENTFSVDVVGCDSAMFYKLTQVVKAIGLDPSKLMLDGGISLAHPDWNALLLWLRRFHADEIFVGPRLPAVLAEEGSENVRMYAVGSMLAVIYGMGDMPWARVEEVLTNMRPMLVLLDARWGQD
;
A
#
# COMPACT_ATOMS: atom_id res chain seq x y z
N MET A 1 51.21 30.38 -45.78
CA MET A 1 51.87 29.16 -45.24
C MET A 1 50.95 28.58 -44.17
N THR A 2 50.58 27.34 -44.41
CA THR A 2 49.64 26.39 -43.80
C THR A 2 49.57 26.30 -42.26
N ILE A 3 48.34 26.43 -41.71
CA ILE A 3 47.58 25.59 -40.74
C ILE A 3 48.36 24.60 -39.82
N ARG A 4 48.10 24.62 -38.49
CA ARG A 4 47.52 23.49 -37.70
C ARG A 4 47.26 23.81 -36.22
N GLU A 5 45.98 23.89 -35.88
CA GLU A 5 45.42 23.74 -34.53
C GLU A 5 45.59 22.27 -34.04
N HIS A 6 45.85 22.09 -32.75
CA HIS A 6 45.82 20.78 -32.09
C HIS A 6 44.47 20.57 -31.39
N LYS A 7 43.54 19.91 -32.07
CA LYS A 7 42.43 19.18 -31.44
C LYS A 7 42.94 17.81 -30.99
N LYS A 8 42.82 17.48 -29.71
CA LYS A 8 42.90 16.11 -29.19
C LYS A 8 41.48 15.66 -28.79
N PRO A 9 40.93 14.60 -29.39
CA PRO A 9 39.71 13.98 -28.91
C PRO A 9 40.02 13.02 -27.74
N PHE A 10 39.24 13.12 -26.67
CA PHE A 10 39.18 12.12 -25.60
C PHE A 10 38.54 10.84 -26.16
N SER A 11 39.31 9.76 -26.23
CA SER A 11 38.82 8.41 -26.50
C SER A 11 39.58 7.43 -25.60
N SER A 12 38.93 6.98 -24.53
CA SER A 12 39.37 5.80 -23.76
C SER A 12 38.27 5.37 -22.77
N LEU A 13 37.29 4.61 -23.25
CA LEU A 13 36.53 3.65 -22.44
C LEU A 13 36.69 2.30 -23.13
N HIS A 14 37.84 1.68 -22.87
CA HIS A 14 38.16 0.29 -23.20
C HIS A 14 38.64 -0.33 -21.90
N GLY A 15 37.90 -1.32 -21.41
CA GLY A 15 38.27 -2.04 -20.21
C GLY A 15 37.12 -2.90 -19.72
N LEU A 16 36.94 -4.05 -20.36
CA LEU A 16 36.53 -5.35 -19.77
C LEU A 16 36.20 -6.31 -20.93
N THR A 17 37.25 -6.82 -21.56
CA THR A 17 37.20 -7.99 -22.43
C THR A 17 37.92 -9.15 -21.75
N SER A 18 37.32 -10.33 -21.85
CA SER A 18 37.73 -11.64 -21.35
C SER A 18 37.87 -11.82 -19.83
N ILE A 19 36.83 -12.38 -19.22
CA ILE A 19 37.01 -13.34 -18.12
C ILE A 19 36.52 -14.70 -18.64
N THR A 20 37.43 -15.65 -18.49
CA THR A 20 37.35 -17.06 -18.83
C THR A 20 36.07 -17.74 -18.35
N SER A 21 35.60 -18.68 -19.16
CA SER A 21 34.55 -19.68 -18.86
C SER A 21 34.59 -20.18 -17.42
N PHE A 22 33.58 -19.81 -16.64
CA PHE A 22 33.25 -20.48 -15.38
C PHE A 22 32.16 -21.51 -15.67
N ASP A 23 32.59 -22.75 -15.90
CA ASP A 23 31.73 -23.91 -15.73
C ASP A 23 31.43 -24.08 -14.25
N GLY A 24 30.14 -24.14 -13.91
CA GLY A 24 29.68 -24.72 -12.65
C GLY A 24 28.94 -23.79 -11.71
N TYR A 25 27.66 -23.52 -12.00
CA TYR A 25 26.57 -23.58 -11.02
C TYR A 25 25.27 -23.93 -11.77
N SER A 26 25.10 -25.21 -12.10
CA SER A 26 23.84 -25.73 -12.58
C SER A 26 22.87 -25.84 -11.41
N ASN A 27 22.01 -24.82 -11.22
CA ASN A 27 20.86 -24.96 -10.35
C ASN A 27 19.85 -25.91 -11.00
N GLY A 28 19.55 -27.00 -10.29
CA GLY A 28 18.67 -28.06 -10.75
C GLY A 28 17.25 -27.57 -11.03
N SER A 29 16.87 -27.56 -12.31
CA SER A 29 15.69 -28.28 -12.78
C SER A 29 15.80 -28.50 -14.30
N ASN A 30 16.14 -29.74 -14.68
CA ASN A 30 15.79 -30.33 -15.98
C ASN A 30 16.26 -29.63 -17.28
N GLY A 31 17.52 -29.18 -17.39
CA GLY A 31 18.20 -28.96 -18.69
C GLY A 31 17.54 -28.03 -19.74
N LYS A 32 16.44 -27.35 -19.39
CA LYS A 32 15.68 -26.45 -20.26
C LYS A 32 15.92 -25.03 -19.78
N LYS A 33 16.42 -24.18 -20.69
CA LYS A 33 16.55 -22.75 -20.45
C LYS A 33 15.19 -22.14 -20.14
N LYS A 34 15.14 -21.20 -19.19
CA LYS A 34 13.93 -20.43 -18.90
C LYS A 34 13.45 -19.71 -20.16
N GLN A 35 12.14 -19.73 -20.39
CA GLN A 35 11.50 -18.91 -21.42
C GLN A 35 11.24 -17.52 -20.85
N LEU A 36 11.75 -16.49 -21.54
CA LEU A 36 11.62 -15.10 -21.13
C LEU A 36 10.20 -14.59 -21.38
N ILE A 37 9.64 -13.94 -20.36
CA ILE A 37 8.39 -13.19 -20.48
C ILE A 37 8.74 -11.76 -20.90
N LEU A 38 8.24 -11.32 -22.05
CA LEU A 38 8.48 -9.98 -22.56
C LEU A 38 7.19 -9.20 -22.64
N ASN A 39 7.18 -8.00 -22.05
CA ASN A 39 6.10 -7.04 -22.19
C ASN A 39 6.63 -5.70 -22.72
N ALA A 40 5.82 -5.01 -23.51
CA ALA A 40 6.01 -3.58 -23.74
C ALA A 40 5.57 -2.80 -22.51
N PHE A 41 6.40 -1.88 -22.02
CA PHE A 41 6.08 -1.04 -20.86
C PHE A 41 5.78 0.38 -21.34
N VAL A 42 4.51 0.74 -21.28
CA VAL A 42 3.96 1.99 -21.82
C VAL A 42 3.10 2.65 -20.75
N GLU A 43 2.73 3.89 -20.99
CA GLU A 43 1.77 4.65 -20.21
C GLU A 43 0.93 5.47 -21.17
N SER A 44 -0.28 5.84 -20.79
CA SER A 44 -1.14 6.65 -21.66
C SER A 44 -0.78 8.13 -21.63
N CYS A 45 0.50 8.41 -21.89
CA CYS A 45 1.14 9.70 -21.95
C CYS A 45 2.33 9.66 -22.93
N SER A 46 2.90 10.82 -23.20
CA SER A 46 4.24 10.93 -23.77
C SER A 46 5.29 10.90 -22.64
N GLY A 47 6.57 10.67 -22.97
CA GLY A 47 7.68 10.82 -22.02
C GLY A 47 7.59 9.94 -20.76
N HIS A 48 7.12 8.69 -20.89
CA HIS A 48 6.89 7.76 -19.78
C HIS A 48 8.15 7.49 -18.93
N GLN A 49 9.19 6.89 -19.53
CA GLN A 49 10.48 6.60 -18.87
C GLN A 49 11.66 7.34 -19.53
N SER A 50 11.41 8.11 -20.58
CA SER A 50 12.42 8.85 -21.34
C SER A 50 11.89 10.26 -21.64
N PRO A 51 11.88 11.17 -20.65
CA PRO A 51 11.23 12.48 -20.78
C PRO A 51 11.95 13.36 -21.82
N GLY A 52 11.18 14.14 -22.58
CA GLY A 52 11.69 15.04 -23.62
C GLY A 52 11.89 14.42 -25.01
N LEU A 53 11.92 13.08 -25.13
CA LEU A 53 12.18 12.38 -26.40
C LEU A 53 11.04 12.52 -27.42
N TRP A 54 9.88 13.03 -27.01
CA TRP A 54 8.77 13.37 -27.92
C TRP A 54 9.15 14.38 -29.02
N ARG A 55 10.24 15.13 -28.81
CA ARG A 55 10.81 16.07 -29.79
C ARG A 55 11.61 15.38 -30.89
N HIS A 56 12.00 14.12 -30.70
CA HIS A 56 12.77 13.38 -31.68
C HIS A 56 11.93 13.19 -32.97
N PRO A 57 12.45 13.46 -34.18
CA PRO A 57 11.64 13.48 -35.41
C PRO A 57 10.94 12.17 -35.76
N GLN A 58 11.44 11.04 -35.26
CA GLN A 58 10.84 9.72 -35.48
C GLN A 58 9.93 9.26 -34.33
N ASP A 59 9.88 10.00 -33.22
CA ASP A 59 9.03 9.67 -32.11
C ASP A 59 7.56 10.03 -32.40
N LYS A 60 6.65 9.17 -31.95
CA LYS A 60 5.20 9.28 -32.09
C LYS A 60 4.47 9.09 -30.76
N SER A 61 5.16 9.16 -29.61
CA SER A 61 4.52 8.98 -28.30
C SER A 61 3.52 10.08 -28.00
N ALA A 62 3.68 11.28 -28.59
CA ALA A 62 2.71 12.36 -28.50
C ALA A 62 1.32 12.01 -29.07
N ASN A 63 1.20 10.94 -29.87
CA ASN A 63 -0.07 10.48 -30.45
C ASN A 63 -0.88 9.59 -29.50
N PHE A 64 -0.53 9.48 -28.21
CA PHE A 64 -1.22 8.61 -27.25
C PHE A 64 -2.73 8.89 -27.10
N ASN A 65 -3.20 10.07 -27.53
CA ASN A 65 -4.62 10.44 -27.59
C ASN A 65 -5.38 9.82 -28.78
N ASP A 66 -4.66 9.19 -29.71
CA ASP A 66 -5.21 8.58 -30.91
C ASP A 66 -5.40 7.07 -30.71
N ILE A 67 -6.52 6.51 -31.16
CA ILE A 67 -6.83 5.09 -30.95
C ILE A 67 -5.95 4.20 -31.84
N GLU A 68 -5.58 4.68 -33.03
CA GLU A 68 -4.68 4.02 -33.97
C GLU A 68 -3.29 3.80 -33.37
N HIS A 69 -2.78 4.73 -32.55
CA HIS A 69 -1.50 4.59 -31.83
C HIS A 69 -1.44 3.28 -31.01
N TRP A 70 -2.52 2.97 -30.30
CA TRP A 70 -2.62 1.78 -29.45
C TRP A 70 -2.88 0.52 -30.27
N ILE A 71 -3.75 0.60 -31.28
CA ILE A 71 -4.07 -0.52 -32.17
C ILE A 71 -2.81 -1.00 -32.90
N ASP A 72 -2.02 -0.08 -33.44
CA ASP A 72 -0.83 -0.42 -34.21
C ASP A 72 0.28 -0.99 -33.31
N LEU A 73 0.47 -0.44 -32.11
CA LEU A 73 1.34 -1.05 -31.10
C LEU A 73 0.96 -2.51 -30.83
N ALA A 74 -0.33 -2.76 -30.58
CA ALA A 74 -0.79 -4.10 -30.25
C ALA A 74 -0.57 -5.11 -31.39
N LYS A 75 -0.75 -4.68 -32.65
CA LYS A 75 -0.44 -5.49 -33.83
C LYS A 75 1.06 -5.77 -33.97
N ILE A 76 1.90 -4.75 -33.80
CA ILE A 76 3.36 -4.89 -33.87
C ILE A 76 3.83 -5.95 -32.87
N LEU A 77 3.41 -5.82 -31.62
CA LEU A 77 3.83 -6.71 -30.54
C LEU A 77 3.27 -8.14 -30.68
N GLU A 78 2.01 -8.28 -31.09
CA GLU A 78 1.39 -9.60 -31.31
C GLU A 78 2.00 -10.35 -32.51
N SER A 79 2.43 -9.62 -33.55
CA SER A 79 3.11 -10.22 -34.70
C SER A 79 4.36 -11.01 -34.26
N ALA A 80 5.07 -10.49 -33.26
CA ALA A 80 6.27 -11.09 -32.68
C ALA A 80 6.01 -12.00 -31.47
N LYS A 81 4.74 -12.22 -31.11
CA LYS A 81 4.34 -13.06 -29.97
C LYS A 81 4.78 -12.50 -28.61
N ILE A 82 4.88 -11.19 -28.46
CA ILE A 82 5.12 -10.57 -27.15
C ILE A 82 3.99 -10.96 -26.19
N HIS A 83 4.32 -11.17 -24.90
CA HIS A 83 3.38 -11.73 -23.92
C HIS A 83 2.26 -10.73 -23.61
N GLY A 84 2.62 -9.46 -23.44
CA GLY A 84 1.64 -8.43 -23.14
C GLY A 84 2.10 -7.00 -23.34
N ILE A 85 1.13 -6.10 -23.19
CA ILE A 85 1.32 -4.66 -23.07
C ILE A 85 1.04 -4.30 -21.61
N PHE A 86 2.06 -3.85 -20.90
CA PHE A 86 1.97 -3.33 -19.56
C PHE A 86 1.75 -1.82 -19.62
N ILE A 87 0.55 -1.36 -19.26
CA ILE A 87 0.14 0.04 -19.26
C ILE A 87 0.24 0.55 -17.82
N ALA A 88 1.27 1.34 -17.53
CA ALA A 88 1.41 2.10 -16.29
C ALA A 88 0.32 3.16 -16.18
N ASP A 89 0.15 3.69 -14.97
CA ASP A 89 -0.77 4.80 -14.70
C ASP A 89 -0.36 5.53 -13.43
N VAL A 90 -0.60 6.83 -13.43
CA VAL A 90 -0.51 7.71 -12.27
C VAL A 90 -1.72 8.63 -12.23
N LEU A 91 -2.21 8.93 -11.03
CA LEU A 91 -3.37 9.80 -10.81
C LEU A 91 -2.98 11.21 -10.35
N GLY A 92 -1.69 11.53 -10.39
CA GLY A 92 -1.13 12.79 -9.94
C GLY A 92 0.05 13.19 -10.81
N GLY A 93 0.34 14.49 -10.83
CA GLY A 93 1.52 15.03 -11.50
C GLY A 93 2.78 14.93 -10.62
N TYR A 94 3.94 15.01 -11.27
CA TYR A 94 5.26 14.98 -10.63
C TYR A 94 5.70 16.39 -10.22
N ASP A 95 5.34 16.81 -9.00
CA ASP A 95 5.51 18.18 -8.51
C ASP A 95 6.49 18.34 -7.33
N VAL A 96 7.27 17.30 -7.03
CA VAL A 96 8.31 17.34 -5.98
C VAL A 96 9.49 18.22 -6.39
N TYR A 97 9.99 18.05 -7.63
CA TYR A 97 11.16 18.79 -8.11
C TYR A 97 10.82 20.27 -8.25
N ARG A 98 11.62 21.15 -7.61
CA ARG A 98 11.35 22.60 -7.52
C ARG A 98 9.99 22.96 -6.91
N ASN A 99 9.34 22.02 -6.22
CA ASN A 99 7.97 22.17 -5.72
C ASN A 99 7.00 22.72 -6.80
N SER A 100 7.17 22.27 -8.05
CA SER A 100 6.38 22.72 -9.20
C SER A 100 6.13 21.57 -10.17
N LEU A 101 4.97 21.61 -10.83
CA LEU A 101 4.62 20.70 -11.91
C LEU A 101 5.23 21.13 -13.26
N ASP A 102 5.73 22.36 -13.39
CA ASP A 102 6.24 22.93 -14.65
C ASP A 102 7.31 22.07 -15.34
N PRO A 103 8.29 21.49 -14.62
CA PRO A 103 9.27 20.59 -15.22
C PRO A 103 8.62 19.39 -15.91
N ALA A 104 7.61 18.79 -15.28
CA ALA A 104 6.88 17.65 -15.85
C ALA A 104 6.02 18.06 -17.05
N ILE A 105 5.31 19.18 -16.95
CA ILE A 105 4.47 19.73 -18.03
C ILE A 105 5.31 20.02 -19.28
N THR A 106 6.44 20.73 -19.09
CA THR A 106 7.29 21.19 -20.19
C THR A 106 7.96 20.03 -20.92
N SER A 107 8.37 19.01 -20.17
CA SER A 107 9.10 17.86 -20.70
C SER A 107 8.21 16.71 -21.17
N ALA A 108 6.90 16.82 -20.93
CA ALA A 108 5.94 15.74 -21.03
C ALA A 108 6.32 14.51 -20.19
N ALA A 109 6.90 14.71 -18.99
CA ALA A 109 7.25 13.63 -18.09
C ALA A 109 5.99 13.11 -17.39
N GLN A 110 5.38 12.06 -17.96
CA GLN A 110 4.10 11.50 -17.51
C GLN A 110 2.97 12.54 -17.41
N TRP A 111 3.02 13.56 -18.29
CA TRP A 111 2.03 14.63 -18.35
C TRP A 111 1.80 15.09 -19.80
N PRO A 112 0.54 15.27 -20.26
CA PRO A 112 -0.69 14.79 -19.62
C PRO A 112 -0.80 13.26 -19.69
N VAL A 113 -1.67 12.68 -18.86
CA VAL A 113 -1.91 11.22 -18.78
C VAL A 113 -3.41 10.92 -18.87
N ASN A 114 -3.80 9.90 -19.66
CA ASN A 114 -5.19 9.45 -19.81
C ASN A 114 -5.45 8.13 -19.07
N GLU A 115 -6.73 7.82 -18.84
CA GLU A 115 -7.17 6.58 -18.21
C GLU A 115 -6.82 5.33 -19.05
N PRO A 116 -6.13 4.32 -18.47
CA PRO A 116 -5.49 3.27 -19.25
C PRO A 116 -6.42 2.10 -19.65
N LEU A 117 -7.56 1.86 -19.00
CA LEU A 117 -8.46 0.75 -19.35
C LEU A 117 -9.23 1.00 -20.66
N ALA A 118 -9.55 2.26 -20.96
CA ALA A 118 -10.38 2.63 -22.12
C ALA A 118 -9.82 2.11 -23.45
N VAL A 119 -8.50 2.19 -23.64
CA VAL A 119 -7.82 1.80 -24.89
C VAL A 119 -7.73 0.27 -25.07
N VAL A 120 -7.91 -0.52 -24.01
CA VAL A 120 -7.78 -1.98 -24.05
C VAL A 120 -8.84 -2.62 -24.95
N ALA A 121 -10.06 -2.08 -25.00
CA ALA A 121 -11.13 -2.62 -25.85
C ALA A 121 -10.77 -2.51 -27.34
N ALA A 122 -10.12 -1.42 -27.73
CA ALA A 122 -9.67 -1.19 -29.11
C ALA A 122 -8.55 -2.15 -29.51
N MET A 123 -7.51 -2.24 -28.67
CA MET A 123 -6.40 -3.18 -28.88
C MET A 123 -6.88 -4.63 -28.90
N THR A 124 -7.85 -4.95 -28.03
CA THR A 124 -8.49 -6.26 -27.98
C THR A 124 -9.14 -6.63 -29.31
N ALA A 125 -9.86 -5.71 -29.95
CA ALA A 125 -10.53 -5.97 -31.23
C ALA A 125 -9.53 -6.25 -32.37
N ALA A 126 -8.36 -5.63 -32.30
CA ALA A 126 -7.29 -5.77 -33.29
C ALA A 126 -6.39 -7.00 -33.08
N THR A 127 -6.51 -7.71 -31.95
CA THR A 127 -5.59 -8.78 -31.55
C THR A 127 -6.29 -10.06 -31.09
N LYS A 128 -5.54 -11.17 -30.92
CA LYS A 128 -6.11 -12.50 -30.59
C LYS A 128 -5.61 -13.12 -29.29
N SER A 129 -4.36 -12.90 -28.90
CA SER A 129 -3.65 -13.65 -27.86
C SER A 129 -2.84 -12.77 -26.90
N ILE A 130 -2.32 -11.62 -27.36
CA ILE A 130 -1.52 -10.72 -26.49
C ILE A 130 -2.30 -10.27 -25.24
N GLY A 131 -1.64 -10.26 -24.08
CA GLY A 131 -2.20 -9.82 -22.81
C GLY A 131 -2.13 -8.30 -22.60
N PHE A 132 -2.95 -7.77 -21.70
CA PHE A 132 -2.98 -6.35 -21.34
C PHE A 132 -2.88 -6.20 -19.83
N GLY A 133 -1.69 -5.94 -19.30
CA GLY A 133 -1.47 -5.67 -17.88
C GLY A 133 -1.71 -4.19 -17.59
N VAL A 134 -2.82 -3.85 -16.92
CA VAL A 134 -3.24 -2.46 -16.75
C VAL A 134 -3.14 -2.04 -15.29
N THR A 135 -2.50 -0.91 -15.05
CA THR A 135 -2.39 -0.32 -13.72
C THR A 135 -3.70 0.34 -13.32
N VAL A 136 -4.21 -0.04 -12.15
CA VAL A 136 -5.31 0.67 -11.50
C VAL A 136 -5.08 0.66 -9.99
N ALA A 137 -5.12 1.85 -9.37
CA ALA A 137 -4.85 2.01 -7.96
C ALA A 137 -6.02 1.57 -7.06
N THR A 138 -5.73 0.92 -5.94
CA THR A 138 -6.74 0.53 -4.94
C THR A 138 -7.15 1.67 -4.00
N THR A 139 -6.42 2.78 -4.01
CA THR A 139 -6.55 3.83 -2.97
C THR A 139 -7.76 4.74 -3.18
N TYR A 140 -8.19 4.94 -4.43
CA TYR A 140 -9.10 6.05 -4.77
C TYR A 140 -10.44 5.62 -5.39
N GLU A 141 -10.53 4.43 -5.97
CA GLU A 141 -11.76 3.92 -6.61
C GLU A 141 -12.39 2.81 -5.76
N GLN A 142 -13.72 2.82 -5.59
CA GLN A 142 -14.43 1.76 -4.86
C GLN A 142 -14.28 0.36 -5.52
N PRO A 143 -13.98 -0.71 -4.75
CA PRO A 143 -13.77 -2.06 -5.28
C PRO A 143 -14.94 -2.60 -6.11
N TYR A 144 -16.19 -2.30 -5.73
CA TYR A 144 -17.34 -2.78 -6.48
C TYR A 144 -17.41 -2.18 -7.90
N HIS A 145 -17.05 -0.91 -8.05
CA HIS A 145 -17.02 -0.25 -9.35
C HIS A 145 -15.88 -0.77 -10.22
N LEU A 146 -14.67 -0.89 -9.65
CA LEU A 146 -13.53 -1.45 -10.36
C LEU A 146 -13.76 -2.91 -10.77
N ALA A 147 -14.36 -3.73 -9.91
CA ALA A 147 -14.69 -5.12 -10.22
C ALA A 147 -15.54 -5.23 -11.50
N ARG A 148 -16.53 -4.34 -11.67
CA ARG A 148 -17.34 -4.29 -12.89
C ARG A 148 -16.49 -3.95 -14.13
N ARG A 149 -15.61 -2.95 -14.03
CA ARG A 149 -14.75 -2.51 -15.14
C ARG A 149 -13.78 -3.62 -15.57
N LEU A 150 -13.11 -4.25 -14.61
CA LEU A 150 -12.18 -5.35 -14.88
C LEU A 150 -12.90 -6.58 -15.45
N SER A 151 -14.05 -6.98 -14.89
CA SER A 151 -14.84 -8.09 -15.45
C SER A 151 -15.30 -7.81 -16.88
N THR A 152 -15.69 -6.57 -17.18
CA THR A 152 -16.11 -6.16 -18.52
C THR A 152 -14.96 -6.33 -19.51
N ILE A 153 -13.79 -5.79 -19.20
CA ILE A 153 -12.62 -5.92 -20.09
C ILE A 153 -12.15 -7.38 -20.17
N ASP A 154 -12.22 -8.16 -19.09
CA ASP A 154 -11.89 -9.59 -19.13
C ASP A 154 -12.84 -10.37 -20.06
N HIS A 155 -14.15 -10.05 -20.08
CA HIS A 155 -15.09 -10.60 -21.07
C HIS A 155 -14.76 -10.18 -22.50
N LEU A 156 -14.60 -8.88 -22.76
CA LEU A 156 -14.35 -8.34 -24.10
C LEU A 156 -13.03 -8.87 -24.68
N SER A 157 -12.01 -8.94 -23.84
CA SER A 157 -10.67 -9.45 -24.20
C SER A 157 -10.60 -10.97 -24.30
N LYS A 158 -11.67 -11.69 -23.94
CA LYS A 158 -11.72 -13.15 -23.83
C LYS A 158 -10.69 -13.70 -22.84
N GLY A 159 -10.50 -13.00 -21.74
CA GLY A 159 -9.59 -13.38 -20.67
C GLY A 159 -8.17 -12.90 -20.87
N ARG A 160 -7.92 -11.79 -21.56
CA ARG A 160 -6.56 -11.29 -21.81
C ARG A 160 -6.16 -10.11 -20.91
N LEU A 161 -6.97 -9.79 -19.91
CA LEU A 161 -6.69 -8.73 -18.95
C LEU A 161 -5.75 -9.21 -17.84
N GLY A 162 -4.79 -8.38 -17.49
CA GLY A 162 -4.07 -8.39 -16.23
C GLY A 162 -4.31 -7.07 -15.49
N TRP A 163 -4.27 -7.12 -14.17
CA TRP A 163 -4.39 -5.94 -13.31
C TRP A 163 -3.10 -5.77 -12.52
N ASN A 164 -2.39 -4.67 -12.78
CA ASN A 164 -1.30 -4.21 -11.93
C ASN A 164 -1.85 -3.44 -10.74
N ILE A 165 -1.74 -4.05 -9.56
CA ILE A 165 -2.25 -3.52 -8.29
C ILE A 165 -1.22 -2.55 -7.73
N VAL A 166 -1.62 -1.28 -7.58
CA VAL A 166 -0.80 -0.23 -6.97
C VAL A 166 -1.57 0.51 -5.89
N THR A 167 -0.86 1.10 -4.95
CA THR A 167 -1.43 1.90 -3.84
C THR A 167 -1.26 3.41 -4.03
N GLY A 168 -0.81 3.85 -5.21
CA GLY A 168 -0.38 5.23 -5.46
C GLY A 168 0.99 5.55 -4.82
N TYR A 169 1.51 6.77 -4.99
CA TYR A 169 2.66 7.29 -4.24
C TYR A 169 2.85 8.80 -4.42
N LEU A 170 2.23 9.41 -5.44
CA LEU A 170 2.20 10.86 -5.60
C LEU A 170 1.19 11.52 -4.65
N ASP A 171 1.64 12.52 -3.88
CA ASP A 171 0.78 13.29 -2.99
C ASP A 171 -0.26 14.13 -3.76
N SER A 172 0.10 14.60 -4.95
CA SER A 172 -0.79 15.34 -5.85
C SER A 172 -2.08 14.56 -6.19
N ALA A 173 -2.03 13.22 -6.25
CA ALA A 173 -3.22 12.39 -6.41
C ALA A 173 -4.12 12.43 -5.17
N ALA A 174 -3.55 12.39 -3.97
CA ALA A 174 -4.30 12.44 -2.71
C ALA A 174 -5.01 13.77 -2.51
N ARG A 175 -4.33 14.88 -2.80
CA ARG A 175 -4.92 16.23 -2.75
C ARG A 175 -6.17 16.36 -3.63
N ASN A 176 -6.16 15.75 -4.82
CA ASN A 176 -7.28 15.83 -5.76
C ASN A 176 -8.41 14.83 -5.47
N LEU A 177 -8.09 13.60 -5.06
CA LEU A 177 -9.06 12.51 -5.00
C LEU A 177 -9.67 12.29 -3.61
N ILE A 178 -8.97 12.68 -2.55
CA ILE A 178 -9.45 12.52 -1.17
C ILE A 178 -9.36 13.82 -0.35
N ASN A 179 -8.99 14.94 -0.99
CA ASN A 179 -8.85 16.26 -0.37
C ASN A 179 -8.02 16.23 0.92
N ASN A 180 -6.91 15.48 0.89
CA ASN A 180 -6.06 15.25 2.04
C ASN A 180 -4.63 14.90 1.60
N GLU A 181 -3.71 14.86 2.56
CA GLU A 181 -2.37 14.30 2.38
C GLU A 181 -2.45 12.81 2.07
N GLN A 182 -1.42 12.32 1.38
CA GLN A 182 -1.34 10.90 1.10
C GLN A 182 -1.28 10.05 2.39
N PRO A 183 -2.13 9.02 2.53
CA PRO A 183 -2.06 8.11 3.67
C PRO A 183 -0.69 7.44 3.76
N LYS A 184 -0.25 7.12 4.98
CA LYS A 184 1.06 6.50 5.21
C LYS A 184 1.20 5.22 4.41
N HIS A 185 2.43 4.94 3.98
CA HIS A 185 2.73 3.84 3.08
C HIS A 185 2.16 2.48 3.52
N ASP A 186 2.33 2.10 4.79
CA ASP A 186 1.86 0.82 5.31
C ASP A 186 0.32 0.77 5.42
N ASP A 187 -0.32 1.88 5.82
CA ASP A 187 -1.78 1.98 5.92
C ASP A 187 -2.44 1.72 4.55
N ARG A 188 -1.80 2.19 3.47
CA ARG A 188 -2.29 1.95 2.11
C ARG A 188 -2.26 0.47 1.71
N TYR A 189 -1.30 -0.31 2.21
CA TYR A 189 -1.27 -1.76 2.00
C TYR A 189 -2.30 -2.50 2.87
N THR A 190 -2.60 -2.00 4.07
CA THR A 190 -3.70 -2.52 4.90
C THR A 190 -5.04 -2.37 4.17
N VAL A 191 -5.30 -1.19 3.59
CA VAL A 191 -6.49 -0.96 2.75
C VAL A 191 -6.48 -1.86 1.52
N ALA A 192 -5.35 -1.99 0.82
CA ALA A 192 -5.23 -2.85 -0.37
C ALA A 192 -5.49 -4.33 -0.07
N GLU A 193 -5.09 -4.82 1.12
CA GLU A 193 -5.33 -6.18 1.58
C GLU A 193 -6.83 -6.46 1.79
N GLU A 194 -7.60 -5.51 2.32
CA GLU A 194 -9.06 -5.65 2.38
C GLU A 194 -9.69 -5.50 0.99
N TYR A 195 -9.22 -4.54 0.20
CA TYR A 195 -9.68 -4.28 -1.16
C TYR A 195 -9.63 -5.55 -2.01
N ILE A 196 -8.48 -6.22 -2.07
CA ILE A 196 -8.29 -7.39 -2.91
C ILE A 196 -9.17 -8.57 -2.44
N LYS A 197 -9.46 -8.67 -1.14
CA LYS A 197 -10.41 -9.66 -0.61
C LYS A 197 -11.84 -9.37 -1.07
N VAL A 198 -12.28 -8.11 -1.10
CA VAL A 198 -13.57 -7.74 -1.71
C VAL A 198 -13.59 -8.19 -3.17
N MET A 199 -12.52 -7.91 -3.92
CA MET A 199 -12.39 -8.30 -5.33
C MET A 199 -12.48 -9.82 -5.53
N TYR A 200 -11.77 -10.62 -4.71
CA TYR A 200 -11.86 -12.07 -4.77
C TYR A 200 -13.27 -12.59 -4.49
N LYS A 201 -13.94 -12.06 -3.47
CA LYS A 201 -15.33 -12.46 -3.18
C LYS A 201 -16.25 -12.14 -4.37
N LEU A 202 -16.13 -10.95 -4.96
CA LEU A 202 -16.94 -10.56 -6.14
C LEU A 202 -16.67 -11.47 -7.34
N PHE A 203 -15.40 -11.69 -7.70
CA PHE A 203 -15.02 -12.47 -8.88
C PHE A 203 -15.23 -13.98 -8.74
N GLN A 204 -14.97 -14.53 -7.56
CA GLN A 204 -14.88 -15.98 -7.35
C GLN A 204 -16.09 -16.56 -6.59
N SER A 205 -16.67 -15.80 -5.65
CA SER A 205 -17.68 -16.35 -4.73
C SER A 205 -19.12 -15.96 -5.07
N SER A 206 -19.33 -14.81 -5.70
CA SER A 206 -20.68 -14.28 -5.90
C SER A 206 -21.50 -15.07 -6.92
N TRP A 207 -20.83 -15.73 -7.88
CA TRP A 207 -21.46 -16.54 -8.93
C TRP A 207 -20.79 -17.90 -9.00
N ARG A 208 -21.58 -18.98 -8.99
CA ARG A 208 -21.10 -20.34 -9.25
C ARG A 208 -20.64 -20.48 -10.70
N ASP A 209 -19.72 -21.40 -10.98
CA ASP A 209 -19.17 -21.63 -12.32
C ASP A 209 -20.24 -21.87 -13.41
N ASP A 210 -21.36 -22.47 -13.03
CA ASP A 210 -22.48 -22.85 -13.89
C ASP A 210 -23.75 -21.99 -13.64
N ALA A 211 -23.59 -20.77 -13.14
CA ALA A 211 -24.71 -19.89 -12.79
C ALA A 211 -25.54 -19.43 -14.01
N VAL A 212 -24.88 -19.16 -15.13
CA VAL A 212 -25.53 -18.74 -16.39
C VAL A 212 -25.89 -19.99 -17.19
N VAL A 213 -27.19 -20.32 -17.24
CA VAL A 213 -27.70 -21.56 -17.84
C VAL A 213 -28.32 -21.37 -19.23
N ARG A 214 -28.83 -20.17 -19.54
CA ARG A 214 -29.47 -19.80 -20.83
C ARG A 214 -30.51 -20.83 -21.29
N ASP A 215 -31.36 -21.26 -20.38
CA ASP A 215 -32.42 -22.22 -20.64
C ASP A 215 -33.65 -21.52 -21.23
N ALA A 216 -33.71 -21.51 -22.56
CA ALA A 216 -34.83 -20.90 -23.30
C ALA A 216 -36.18 -21.60 -23.06
N LYS A 217 -36.17 -22.91 -22.73
CA LYS A 217 -37.41 -23.66 -22.49
C LYS A 217 -38.04 -23.31 -21.15
N ARG A 218 -37.20 -23.16 -20.11
CA ARG A 218 -37.65 -22.75 -18.77
C ARG A 218 -37.75 -21.23 -18.60
N GLY A 219 -37.25 -20.44 -19.55
CA GLY A 219 -37.20 -18.98 -19.44
C GLY A 219 -36.17 -18.47 -18.43
N ILE A 220 -35.12 -19.25 -18.16
CA ILE A 220 -34.12 -18.96 -17.12
C ILE A 220 -32.79 -18.62 -17.81
N TYR A 221 -32.36 -17.37 -17.76
CA TYR A 221 -31.03 -17.00 -18.24
C TYR A 221 -29.93 -17.37 -17.22
N THR A 222 -30.17 -17.03 -15.95
CA THR A 222 -29.29 -17.32 -14.80
C THR A 222 -30.10 -18.02 -13.73
N ASP A 223 -29.56 -19.08 -13.14
CA ASP A 223 -30.17 -19.76 -12.00
C ASP A 223 -29.93 -18.95 -10.71
N PRO A 224 -30.98 -18.43 -10.05
CA PRO A 224 -30.85 -17.58 -8.86
C PRO A 224 -30.20 -18.31 -7.66
N GLU A 225 -30.31 -19.63 -7.58
CA GLU A 225 -29.66 -20.43 -6.52
C GLU A 225 -28.14 -20.52 -6.68
N ARG A 226 -27.62 -20.06 -7.82
CA ARG A 226 -26.19 -20.07 -8.18
C ARG A 226 -25.57 -18.67 -8.15
N VAL A 227 -26.31 -17.69 -7.63
CA VAL A 227 -25.85 -16.32 -7.39
C VAL A 227 -26.09 -15.98 -5.93
N ARG A 228 -25.11 -15.31 -5.32
CA ARG A 228 -25.18 -14.90 -3.92
C ARG A 228 -24.48 -13.58 -3.66
N THR A 229 -24.96 -12.89 -2.64
CA THR A 229 -24.26 -11.79 -1.98
C THR A 229 -22.90 -12.27 -1.47
N ILE A 230 -21.98 -11.33 -1.34
CA ILE A 230 -20.68 -11.59 -0.72
C ILE A 230 -20.63 -11.15 0.74
N ASP A 231 -21.62 -10.35 1.16
CA ASP A 231 -21.85 -9.86 2.52
C ASP A 231 -20.55 -9.42 3.22
N HIS A 232 -19.71 -8.70 2.47
CA HIS A 232 -18.44 -8.23 3.00
C HIS A 232 -18.69 -7.06 3.94
N LYS A 233 -18.26 -7.21 5.19
CA LYS A 233 -18.15 -6.15 6.20
C LYS A 233 -16.73 -6.19 6.75
N GLY A 234 -15.90 -5.25 6.33
CA GLY A 234 -14.53 -5.07 6.79
C GLY A 234 -14.36 -3.72 7.49
N GLU A 235 -13.11 -3.35 7.75
CA GLU A 235 -12.75 -2.09 8.37
C GLU A 235 -12.93 -0.91 7.39
N PHE A 236 -12.62 -1.14 6.11
CA PHE A 236 -12.60 -0.09 5.08
C PHE A 236 -13.80 -0.15 4.13
N TYR A 237 -14.35 -1.34 3.91
CA TYR A 237 -15.38 -1.58 2.91
C TYR A 237 -16.56 -2.37 3.49
N THR A 238 -17.77 -1.91 3.16
CA THR A 238 -19.01 -2.68 3.33
C THR A 238 -19.63 -2.87 1.95
N VAL A 239 -19.60 -4.11 1.45
CA VAL A 239 -20.05 -4.46 0.09
C VAL A 239 -20.95 -5.70 0.19
N PRO A 240 -22.28 -5.53 0.12
CA PRO A 240 -23.21 -6.67 0.13
C PRO A 240 -23.06 -7.58 -1.09
N GLY A 241 -22.83 -7.00 -2.28
CA GLY A 241 -22.96 -7.72 -3.54
C GLY A 241 -24.43 -7.96 -3.91
N PRO A 242 -24.74 -8.94 -4.80
CA PRO A 242 -23.81 -9.77 -5.55
C PRO A 242 -22.95 -8.96 -6.54
N HIS A 243 -21.92 -9.56 -7.11
CA HIS A 243 -21.24 -8.99 -8.26
C HIS A 243 -22.23 -8.84 -9.42
N ILE A 244 -22.19 -7.71 -10.13
CA ILE A 244 -23.16 -7.43 -11.20
C ILE A 244 -22.78 -8.08 -12.54
N CYS A 245 -21.55 -8.57 -12.68
CA CYS A 245 -21.10 -9.27 -13.88
C CYS A 245 -21.11 -10.79 -13.68
N GLN A 246 -21.60 -11.53 -14.68
CA GLN A 246 -21.42 -12.99 -14.73
C GLN A 246 -19.92 -13.37 -14.80
N PRO A 247 -19.55 -14.61 -14.41
CA PRO A 247 -18.16 -15.07 -14.45
C PRO A 247 -17.49 -14.82 -15.81
N SER A 248 -16.39 -14.07 -15.80
CA SER A 248 -15.54 -13.84 -16.97
C SER A 248 -14.56 -15.00 -17.18
N PRO A 249 -13.90 -15.12 -18.36
CA PRO A 249 -13.04 -16.26 -18.67
C PRO A 249 -11.95 -16.53 -17.63
N GLN A 250 -11.36 -15.49 -17.05
CA GLN A 250 -10.36 -15.61 -15.97
C GLN A 250 -10.96 -15.43 -14.57
N ARG A 251 -12.19 -14.94 -14.46
CA ARG A 251 -12.82 -14.37 -13.24
C ARG A 251 -11.95 -13.26 -12.63
N THR A 252 -10.87 -13.65 -11.95
CA THR A 252 -9.83 -12.74 -11.47
C THR A 252 -8.81 -12.54 -12.60
N PRO A 253 -8.58 -11.31 -13.09
CA PRO A 253 -7.53 -11.01 -14.07
C PRO A 253 -6.16 -11.50 -13.58
N LEU A 254 -5.18 -11.65 -14.49
CA LEU A 254 -3.79 -11.94 -14.07
C LEU A 254 -3.32 -10.84 -13.11
N LEU A 255 -2.82 -11.17 -11.93
CA LEU A 255 -2.44 -10.17 -10.93
C LEU A 255 -0.96 -9.79 -11.07
N LEU A 256 -0.72 -8.52 -11.36
CA LEU A 256 0.61 -7.91 -11.39
C LEU A 256 0.77 -6.97 -10.19
N GLN A 257 1.99 -6.75 -9.74
CA GLN A 257 2.30 -5.87 -8.61
C GLN A 257 3.73 -5.30 -8.74
N ALA A 258 4.04 -4.14 -8.16
CA ALA A 258 5.33 -3.46 -8.31
C ALA A 258 5.99 -2.96 -7.00
N GLY A 259 5.48 -3.36 -5.84
CA GLY A 259 5.89 -2.84 -4.54
C GLY A 259 7.06 -3.61 -3.93
N THR A 260 8.15 -2.91 -3.66
CA THR A 260 9.40 -3.47 -3.11
C THR A 260 9.63 -3.17 -1.62
N SER A 261 8.75 -2.39 -0.99
CA SER A 261 8.78 -2.16 0.46
C SER A 261 8.48 -3.43 1.26
N LYS A 262 8.71 -3.44 2.58
CA LYS A 262 8.39 -4.61 3.42
C LYS A 262 6.93 -5.06 3.28
N SER A 263 6.00 -4.12 3.34
CA SER A 263 4.55 -4.37 3.17
C SER A 263 4.22 -4.76 1.72
N GLY A 264 4.88 -4.13 0.74
CA GLY A 264 4.77 -4.48 -0.67
C GLY A 264 5.23 -5.90 -0.99
N LYS A 265 6.39 -6.32 -0.45
CA LYS A 265 6.95 -7.67 -0.59
C LYS A 265 6.01 -8.73 -0.04
N LEU A 266 5.43 -8.48 1.14
CA LEU A 266 4.46 -9.40 1.76
C LEU A 266 3.19 -9.52 0.90
N PHE A 267 2.64 -8.39 0.46
CA PHE A 267 1.47 -8.34 -0.41
C PHE A 267 1.73 -9.04 -1.76
N ALA A 268 2.88 -8.78 -2.39
CA ALA A 268 3.29 -9.41 -3.64
C ALA A 268 3.44 -10.92 -3.48
N ALA A 269 4.13 -11.37 -2.43
CA ALA A 269 4.28 -12.80 -2.13
C ALA A 269 2.93 -13.51 -1.98
N GLN A 270 1.93 -12.84 -1.41
CA GLN A 270 0.59 -13.39 -1.21
C GLN A 270 -0.26 -13.42 -2.49
N HIS A 271 -0.25 -12.34 -3.27
CA HIS A 271 -1.26 -12.11 -4.33
C HIS A 271 -0.71 -12.00 -5.75
N ALA A 272 0.56 -11.68 -5.95
CA ALA A 272 1.07 -11.41 -7.29
C ALA A 272 1.33 -12.72 -8.05
N GLU A 273 0.97 -12.73 -9.33
CA GLU A 273 1.37 -13.75 -10.31
C GLU A 273 2.57 -13.26 -11.13
N ALA A 274 2.62 -11.95 -11.42
CA ALA A 274 3.77 -11.25 -11.97
C ALA A 274 4.20 -10.10 -11.04
N ILE A 275 5.50 -9.88 -10.89
CA ILE A 275 6.06 -8.81 -10.05
C ILE A 275 7.00 -7.98 -10.90
N PHE A 276 6.71 -6.70 -11.02
CA PHE A 276 7.55 -5.73 -11.68
C PHE A 276 8.65 -5.25 -10.71
N VAL A 277 9.90 -5.34 -11.15
CA VAL A 277 11.07 -4.86 -10.38
C VAL A 277 11.85 -3.83 -11.18
N ALA A 278 12.15 -2.70 -10.53
CA ALA A 278 12.97 -1.64 -11.10
C ALA A 278 14.35 -1.66 -10.43
N GLY A 279 15.38 -1.60 -11.24
CA GLY A 279 16.77 -1.54 -10.82
C GLY A 279 17.67 -1.38 -12.03
N HIS A 280 18.83 -0.77 -11.82
CA HIS A 280 19.79 -0.47 -12.88
C HIS A 280 20.79 -1.62 -13.11
N SER A 281 20.84 -2.60 -12.21
CA SER A 281 21.66 -3.81 -12.34
C SER A 281 20.98 -5.01 -11.64
N PRO A 282 21.29 -6.25 -12.02
CA PRO A 282 20.69 -7.44 -11.40
C PRO A 282 20.97 -7.53 -9.89
N SER A 283 22.17 -7.10 -9.46
CA SER A 283 22.58 -7.08 -8.05
C SER A 283 21.68 -6.22 -7.15
N VAL A 284 20.95 -5.23 -7.69
CA VAL A 284 20.03 -4.37 -6.93
C VAL A 284 18.75 -5.12 -6.58
N VAL A 285 18.26 -5.98 -7.47
CA VAL A 285 16.94 -6.61 -7.34
C VAL A 285 17.02 -8.04 -6.81
N ALA A 286 18.15 -8.74 -6.99
CA ALA A 286 18.34 -10.15 -6.65
C ALA A 286 17.91 -10.49 -5.21
N ALA A 287 18.34 -9.70 -4.23
CA ALA A 287 18.01 -9.93 -2.82
C ALA A 287 16.49 -9.82 -2.55
N SER A 288 15.84 -8.82 -3.15
CA SER A 288 14.39 -8.61 -3.01
C SER A 288 13.59 -9.72 -3.69
N ILE A 289 14.03 -10.19 -4.86
CA ILE A 289 13.41 -11.32 -5.58
C ILE A 289 13.47 -12.59 -4.72
N SER A 290 14.67 -12.92 -4.21
CA SER A 290 14.88 -14.07 -3.35
C SER A 290 14.02 -13.99 -2.08
N GLU A 291 13.94 -12.81 -1.46
CA GLU A 291 13.13 -12.59 -0.25
C GLU A 291 11.64 -12.81 -0.52
N ILE A 292 11.09 -12.24 -1.59
CA ILE A 292 9.66 -12.39 -1.93
C ILE A 292 9.33 -13.86 -2.22
N ARG A 293 10.20 -14.55 -2.97
CA ARG A 293 10.05 -15.99 -3.25
C ARG A 293 10.04 -16.81 -1.97
N GLU A 294 10.93 -16.50 -1.02
CA GLU A 294 10.95 -17.19 0.27
C GLU A 294 9.71 -16.88 1.12
N ILE A 295 9.24 -15.63 1.15
CA ILE A 295 7.98 -15.27 1.83
C ILE A 295 6.80 -16.04 1.22
N ALA A 296 6.73 -16.14 -0.11
CA ALA A 296 5.66 -16.85 -0.82
C ALA A 296 5.59 -18.32 -0.42
N ARG A 297 6.76 -18.99 -0.35
CA ARG A 297 6.88 -20.37 0.11
C ARG A 297 6.55 -20.50 1.59
N ALA A 298 7.29 -19.80 2.44
CA ALA A 298 7.28 -20.03 3.89
C ALA A 298 5.98 -19.58 4.56
N LYS A 299 5.34 -18.49 4.09
CA LYS A 299 4.14 -17.94 4.72
C LYS A 299 2.84 -18.32 4.02
N PHE A 300 2.86 -18.45 2.69
CA PHE A 300 1.65 -18.62 1.91
C PHE A 300 1.55 -19.99 1.23
N GLY A 301 2.59 -20.83 1.32
CA GLY A 301 2.61 -22.16 0.71
C GLY A 301 2.52 -22.12 -0.81
N ARG A 302 2.92 -21.01 -1.44
CA ARG A 302 2.95 -20.86 -2.90
C ARG A 302 4.27 -21.38 -3.45
N ASP A 303 4.26 -21.97 -4.64
CA ASP A 303 5.49 -22.33 -5.33
C ASP A 303 6.16 -21.03 -5.82
N PRO A 304 7.40 -20.74 -5.39
CA PRO A 304 8.12 -19.55 -5.84
C PRO A 304 8.28 -19.44 -7.36
N ASN A 305 8.26 -20.56 -8.08
CA ASN A 305 8.35 -20.57 -9.54
C ASN A 305 7.09 -20.06 -10.23
N ASN A 306 5.95 -19.98 -9.52
CA ASN A 306 4.70 -19.44 -10.03
C ASN A 306 4.59 -17.91 -9.87
N LEU A 307 5.56 -17.28 -9.20
CA LEU A 307 5.71 -15.82 -9.12
C LEU A 307 6.77 -15.40 -10.14
N LYS A 308 6.34 -14.70 -11.20
CA LYS A 308 7.25 -14.29 -12.27
C LYS A 308 7.78 -12.88 -12.06
N PHE A 309 9.09 -12.72 -12.01
CA PHE A 309 9.74 -11.43 -11.81
C PHE A 309 10.13 -10.82 -13.16
N LEU A 310 9.62 -9.62 -13.44
CA LEU A 310 9.85 -8.91 -14.69
C LEU A 310 10.65 -7.64 -14.40
N ALA A 311 11.89 -7.57 -14.87
CA ALA A 311 12.76 -6.41 -14.64
C ALA A 311 12.50 -5.29 -15.66
N MET A 312 12.64 -4.03 -15.23
CA MET A 312 12.62 -2.89 -16.15
C MET A 312 13.92 -2.84 -16.96
N PHE A 313 13.81 -2.93 -18.28
CA PHE A 313 14.98 -3.05 -19.17
C PHE A 313 14.74 -2.29 -20.48
N CYS A 314 15.47 -1.21 -20.70
CA CYS A 314 15.37 -0.34 -21.87
C CYS A 314 16.47 -0.68 -22.90
N PRO A 315 16.18 -1.42 -23.98
CA PRO A 315 17.17 -1.70 -25.02
C PRO A 315 17.27 -0.57 -26.03
N VAL A 316 18.49 -0.19 -26.42
CA VAL A 316 18.78 0.63 -27.60
C VAL A 316 19.61 -0.21 -28.57
N ILE A 317 18.98 -0.65 -29.66
CA ILE A 317 19.50 -1.73 -30.50
C ILE A 317 19.98 -1.18 -31.84
N GLY A 318 21.20 -1.55 -32.25
CA GLY A 318 21.76 -1.31 -33.59
C GLY A 318 22.19 -2.63 -34.24
N LYS A 319 22.33 -2.68 -35.57
CA LYS A 319 22.82 -3.91 -36.24
C LYS A 319 24.30 -4.13 -35.92
N THR A 320 25.02 -3.03 -35.70
CA THR A 320 26.38 -3.01 -35.15
C THR A 320 26.41 -2.23 -33.84
N GLN A 321 27.52 -2.36 -33.09
CA GLN A 321 27.71 -1.58 -31.86
C GLN A 321 27.74 -0.08 -32.16
N GLU A 322 28.37 0.32 -33.26
CA GLU A 322 28.50 1.71 -33.68
C GLU A 322 27.13 2.33 -33.97
N GLU A 323 26.25 1.59 -34.67
CA GLU A 323 24.87 2.03 -34.90
C GLU A 323 24.09 2.18 -33.59
N ALA A 324 24.24 1.25 -32.65
CA ALA A 324 23.56 1.29 -31.36
C ALA A 324 24.01 2.51 -30.53
N VAL A 325 25.32 2.76 -30.48
CA VAL A 325 25.91 3.91 -29.79
C VAL A 325 25.49 5.21 -30.44
N ALA A 326 25.57 5.33 -31.77
CA ALA A 326 25.14 6.52 -32.49
C ALA A 326 23.64 6.82 -32.24
N LYS A 327 22.80 5.79 -32.23
CA LYS A 327 21.37 5.89 -31.89
C LYS A 327 21.15 6.40 -30.46
N PHE A 328 21.88 5.86 -29.48
CA PHE A 328 21.81 6.35 -28.10
C PHE A 328 22.29 7.80 -27.95
N GLU A 329 23.40 8.15 -28.61
CA GLU A 329 23.95 9.51 -28.62
C GLU A 329 23.02 10.52 -29.30
N ASP A 330 22.25 10.10 -30.28
CA ASP A 330 21.19 10.92 -30.87
C ASP A 330 20.02 11.10 -29.89
N TYR A 331 19.51 10.02 -29.31
CA TYR A 331 18.38 10.07 -28.35
C TYR A 331 18.67 10.96 -27.13
N ILE A 332 19.86 10.87 -26.55
CA ILE A 332 20.21 11.59 -25.32
C ILE A 332 20.23 13.11 -25.53
N GLN A 333 20.40 13.59 -26.78
CA GLN A 333 20.33 15.03 -27.11
C GLN A 333 18.93 15.60 -26.92
N TYR A 334 17.89 14.76 -27.05
CA TYR A 334 16.50 15.15 -26.85
C TYR A 334 16.01 14.94 -25.42
N GLY A 335 16.74 14.19 -24.60
CA GLY A 335 16.42 13.95 -23.19
C GLY A 335 16.27 15.25 -22.38
N SER A 336 15.22 15.35 -21.58
CA SER A 336 15.01 16.50 -20.68
C SER A 336 15.65 16.26 -19.32
N VAL A 337 16.60 17.11 -18.93
CA VAL A 337 17.20 17.08 -17.58
C VAL A 337 16.15 17.39 -16.51
N ASP A 338 15.41 18.50 -16.67
CA ASP A 338 14.37 18.90 -15.73
C ASP A 338 13.24 17.85 -15.63
N GLY A 339 12.86 17.24 -16.76
CA GLY A 339 11.89 16.14 -16.76
C GLY A 339 12.39 14.89 -16.03
N ALA A 340 13.66 14.53 -16.22
CA ALA A 340 14.29 13.42 -15.51
C ALA A 340 14.34 13.67 -13.99
N LEU A 341 14.65 14.89 -13.57
CA LEU A 341 14.65 15.29 -12.16
C LEU A 341 13.23 15.35 -11.57
N ALA A 342 12.23 15.75 -12.36
CA ALA A 342 10.82 15.69 -11.96
C ALA A 342 10.37 14.25 -11.66
N LEU A 343 10.68 13.32 -12.57
CA LEU A 343 10.40 11.89 -12.37
C LEU A 343 11.12 11.35 -11.14
N PHE A 344 12.42 11.66 -10.99
CA PHE A 344 13.19 11.28 -9.81
C PHE A 344 12.55 11.76 -8.51
N GLY A 345 12.14 13.04 -8.48
CA GLY A 345 11.48 13.64 -7.33
C GLY A 345 10.19 12.92 -6.97
N GLY A 346 9.33 12.62 -7.95
CA GLY A 346 8.10 11.89 -7.67
C GLY A 346 8.32 10.44 -7.25
N TRP A 347 9.30 9.73 -7.83
CA TRP A 347 9.59 8.34 -7.47
C TRP A 347 10.21 8.17 -6.08
N THR A 348 11.02 9.14 -5.65
CA THR A 348 11.84 9.03 -4.44
C THR A 348 11.37 9.94 -3.30
N GLY A 349 10.57 10.97 -3.61
CA GLY A 349 10.25 12.06 -2.69
C GLY A 349 11.40 13.04 -2.46
N ILE A 350 12.48 12.97 -3.24
CA ILE A 350 13.69 13.78 -3.06
C ILE A 350 13.72 14.90 -4.08
N ASP A 351 13.70 16.15 -3.61
CA ASP A 351 14.01 17.31 -4.45
C ASP A 351 15.53 17.51 -4.56
N LEU A 352 16.04 17.50 -5.80
CA LEU A 352 17.45 17.74 -6.10
C LEU A 352 17.77 19.20 -6.44
N GLU A 353 16.77 20.09 -6.49
CA GLU A 353 16.99 21.51 -6.79
C GLU A 353 17.90 22.23 -5.79
N PRO A 354 17.80 21.99 -4.46
CA PRO A 354 18.63 22.70 -3.49
C PRO A 354 20.14 22.45 -3.63
N TYR A 355 20.55 21.42 -4.39
CA TYR A 355 21.94 21.04 -4.54
C TYR A 355 22.59 21.75 -5.74
N GLY A 356 23.85 22.13 -5.56
CA GLY A 356 24.64 22.78 -6.61
C GLY A 356 24.86 21.86 -7.82
N ASP A 357 25.01 22.45 -9.00
CA ASP A 357 25.24 21.72 -10.26
C ASP A 357 26.49 20.84 -10.22
N ASP A 358 27.52 21.29 -9.51
CA ASP A 358 28.77 20.59 -9.27
C ASP A 358 28.83 19.95 -7.86
N GLU A 359 27.74 19.88 -7.12
CA GLU A 359 27.77 19.28 -5.79
C GLU A 359 27.82 17.75 -5.89
N GLU A 360 28.71 17.12 -5.11
CA GLU A 360 28.83 15.67 -5.05
C GLU A 360 27.77 15.09 -4.11
N LEU A 361 26.72 14.50 -4.68
CA LEU A 361 25.55 14.00 -3.96
C LEU A 361 25.86 12.84 -3.00
N ARG A 362 27.02 12.17 -3.11
CA ARG A 362 27.46 11.18 -2.11
C ARG A 362 28.00 11.82 -0.83
N GLN A 363 28.28 13.12 -0.83
CA GLN A 363 28.89 13.84 0.29
C GLN A 363 27.94 14.83 0.96
N VAL A 364 26.69 14.92 0.49
CA VAL A 364 25.68 15.84 1.04
C VAL A 364 25.13 15.35 2.37
N GLY A 365 24.71 16.24 3.27
CA GLY A 365 24.25 15.86 4.62
C GLY A 365 22.95 15.04 4.70
N SER A 366 22.29 14.74 3.56
CA SER A 366 21.05 13.97 3.51
C SER A 366 21.30 12.48 3.32
N ASN A 367 21.03 11.68 4.37
CA ASN A 367 21.19 10.21 4.33
C ASN A 367 20.36 9.54 3.23
N ALA A 368 19.17 10.07 2.90
CA ALA A 368 18.30 9.53 1.86
C ALA A 368 18.94 9.67 0.46
N ILE A 369 19.55 10.83 0.20
CA ILE A 369 20.21 11.13 -1.09
C ILE A 369 21.49 10.33 -1.21
N GLN A 370 22.32 10.33 -0.16
CA GLN A 370 23.53 9.51 -0.13
C GLN A 370 23.19 8.05 -0.42
N SER A 371 22.18 7.48 0.24
CA SER A 371 21.79 6.08 0.03
C SER A 371 21.31 5.81 -1.40
N ALA A 372 20.46 6.69 -1.96
CA ALA A 372 19.96 6.54 -3.32
C ALA A 372 21.08 6.61 -4.37
N VAL A 373 21.99 7.58 -4.22
CA VAL A 373 23.11 7.80 -5.14
C VAL A 373 24.22 6.78 -4.96
N GLU A 374 24.50 6.32 -3.74
CA GLU A 374 25.48 5.25 -3.49
C GLU A 374 25.07 3.93 -4.15
N ALA A 375 23.78 3.60 -4.13
CA ALA A 375 23.27 2.42 -4.83
C ALA A 375 23.57 2.49 -6.33
N TRP A 376 23.36 3.64 -6.95
CA TRP A 376 23.73 3.89 -8.34
C TRP A 376 25.25 3.96 -8.58
N SER A 377 26.02 4.52 -7.66
CA SER A 377 27.47 4.60 -7.81
C SER A 377 28.12 3.22 -7.81
N LYS A 378 27.56 2.25 -7.10
CA LYS A 378 28.09 0.88 -7.04
C LYS A 378 27.93 0.12 -8.34
N SER A 379 26.90 0.44 -9.12
CA SER A 379 26.65 -0.20 -10.43
C SER A 379 27.28 0.52 -11.60
N SER A 380 27.61 1.81 -11.45
CA SER A 380 28.34 2.59 -12.45
C SER A 380 29.67 3.11 -11.87
N PRO A 381 30.65 2.22 -11.59
CA PRO A 381 31.90 2.59 -10.92
C PRO A 381 32.80 3.51 -11.74
N GLY A 382 32.55 3.64 -13.06
CA GLY A 382 33.31 4.52 -13.96
C GLY A 382 32.99 6.02 -13.82
N ILE A 383 32.01 6.38 -12.99
CA ILE A 383 31.59 7.77 -12.81
C ILE A 383 32.32 8.37 -11.62
N ALA A 384 33.20 9.32 -11.91
CA ALA A 384 34.03 9.98 -10.90
C ALA A 384 33.17 10.79 -9.91
N LYS A 385 32.15 11.49 -10.39
CA LYS A 385 31.35 12.44 -9.60
C LYS A 385 29.85 12.26 -9.84
N TRP A 386 29.07 12.16 -8.77
CA TRP A 386 27.60 12.07 -8.86
C TRP A 386 26.96 13.40 -8.53
N THR A 387 26.67 14.17 -9.57
CA THR A 387 25.90 15.43 -9.47
C THR A 387 24.45 15.22 -9.86
N LYS A 388 23.58 16.21 -9.65
CA LYS A 388 22.18 16.14 -10.14
C LYS A 388 22.10 15.96 -11.67
N HIS A 389 23.04 16.54 -12.42
CA HIS A 389 23.16 16.33 -13.87
C HIS A 389 23.55 14.89 -14.22
N THR A 390 24.38 14.27 -13.40
CA THR A 390 24.76 12.86 -13.58
C THR A 390 23.57 11.94 -13.33
N VAL A 391 22.79 12.21 -12.27
CA VAL A 391 21.53 11.52 -11.99
C VAL A 391 20.56 11.68 -13.16
N ALA A 392 20.30 12.92 -13.58
CA ALA A 392 19.40 13.20 -14.70
C ALA A 392 19.83 12.47 -15.98
N ARG A 393 21.13 12.46 -16.29
CA ARG A 393 21.66 11.76 -17.47
C ARG A 393 21.37 10.27 -17.50
N HIS A 394 21.35 9.60 -16.34
CA HIS A 394 20.98 8.17 -16.27
C HIS A 394 19.49 7.94 -16.47
N LEU A 395 18.67 8.91 -16.09
CA LEU A 395 17.21 8.81 -16.13
C LEU A 395 16.60 9.32 -17.44
N GLN A 396 17.34 10.10 -18.24
CA GLN A 396 16.87 10.66 -19.51
C GLN A 396 16.40 9.59 -20.50
N ILE A 397 16.96 8.37 -20.43
CA ILE A 397 16.57 7.22 -21.25
C ILE A 397 16.41 6.00 -20.36
N GLY A 398 15.19 5.46 -20.29
CA GLY A 398 14.89 4.21 -19.58
C GLY A 398 14.61 4.34 -18.08
N GLY A 399 14.60 5.56 -17.53
CA GLY A 399 14.19 5.83 -16.15
C GLY A 399 15.03 5.10 -15.11
N LEU A 400 14.37 4.51 -14.10
CA LEU A 400 15.04 3.75 -13.03
C LEU A 400 15.47 2.32 -13.45
N GLY A 401 15.18 1.92 -14.69
CA GLY A 401 15.56 0.62 -15.23
C GLY A 401 17.01 0.59 -15.73
N ALA A 402 17.43 -0.60 -16.17
CA ALA A 402 18.69 -0.73 -16.88
C ALA A 402 18.53 -0.26 -18.33
N THR A 403 19.49 0.53 -18.82
CA THR A 403 19.55 0.94 -20.23
C THR A 403 20.74 0.28 -20.90
N VAL A 404 20.47 -0.53 -21.93
CA VAL A 404 21.47 -1.39 -22.56
C VAL A 404 21.58 -1.03 -24.03
N VAL A 405 22.77 -0.61 -24.44
CA VAL A 405 23.07 -0.12 -25.79
C VAL A 405 23.97 -1.13 -26.50
N GLY A 406 23.47 -1.77 -27.56
CA GLY A 406 24.29 -2.71 -28.31
C GLY A 406 23.57 -3.45 -29.44
N THR A 407 24.23 -4.49 -29.94
CA THR A 407 23.65 -5.41 -30.93
C THR A 407 22.60 -6.34 -30.29
N PRO A 408 21.75 -7.01 -31.09
CA PRO A 408 20.79 -7.98 -30.56
C PRO A 408 21.44 -9.06 -29.69
N ALA A 409 22.64 -9.50 -30.07
CA ALA A 409 23.39 -10.51 -29.32
C ALA A 409 23.81 -9.98 -27.95
N GLN A 410 24.39 -8.78 -27.88
CA GLN A 410 24.81 -8.18 -26.60
C GLN A 410 23.63 -7.88 -25.68
N VAL A 411 22.51 -7.40 -26.24
CA VAL A 411 21.28 -7.17 -25.47
C VAL A 411 20.75 -8.49 -24.91
N ALA A 412 20.73 -9.56 -25.72
CA ALA A 412 20.33 -10.88 -25.27
C ALA A 412 21.32 -11.52 -24.27
N ASP A 413 22.61 -11.22 -24.36
CA ASP A 413 23.63 -11.64 -23.37
C ASP A 413 23.37 -10.95 -22.03
N GLU A 414 23.08 -9.65 -22.04
CA GLU A 414 22.73 -8.92 -20.81
C GLU A 414 21.41 -9.44 -20.23
N MET A 415 20.37 -9.69 -21.04
CA MET A 415 19.15 -10.33 -20.55
C MET A 415 19.42 -11.69 -19.88
N GLN A 416 20.31 -12.51 -20.45
CA GLN A 416 20.71 -13.79 -19.85
C GLN A 416 21.44 -13.57 -18.52
N ARG A 417 22.35 -12.60 -18.45
CA ARG A 417 23.02 -12.21 -17.21
C ARG A 417 22.04 -11.84 -16.11
N TRP A 418 20.97 -11.09 -16.42
CA TRP A 418 19.92 -10.76 -15.46
C TRP A 418 19.19 -12.01 -14.96
N VAL A 419 18.91 -12.98 -15.83
CA VAL A 419 18.31 -14.27 -15.42
C VAL A 419 19.25 -15.03 -14.48
N ASP A 420 20.53 -15.07 -14.79
CA ASP A 420 21.52 -15.86 -14.04
C ASP A 420 21.87 -15.22 -12.68
N GLU A 421 22.01 -13.90 -12.63
CA GLU A 421 22.44 -13.17 -11.42
C GLU A 421 21.28 -12.79 -10.49
N ALA A 422 20.09 -12.49 -11.04
CA ALA A 422 18.95 -12.00 -10.27
C ALA A 422 17.73 -12.91 -10.32
N ASP A 423 17.78 -14.03 -11.04
CA ASP A 423 16.71 -15.02 -11.09
C ASP A 423 15.37 -14.45 -11.61
N VAL A 424 15.45 -13.45 -12.48
CA VAL A 424 14.28 -12.88 -13.17
C VAL A 424 13.69 -13.88 -14.17
N ASP A 425 12.41 -13.71 -14.48
CA ASP A 425 11.67 -14.52 -15.44
C ASP A 425 11.45 -13.80 -16.78
N GLY A 426 11.77 -12.51 -16.85
CA GLY A 426 11.52 -11.70 -18.02
C GLY A 426 11.69 -10.20 -17.80
N PHE A 427 11.15 -9.41 -18.73
CA PHE A 427 11.39 -7.99 -18.83
C PHE A 427 10.15 -7.19 -19.21
N ASN A 428 9.92 -6.09 -18.50
CA ASN A 428 9.05 -4.99 -18.92
C ASN A 428 9.93 -3.96 -19.63
N MET A 429 9.74 -3.80 -20.94
CA MET A 429 10.61 -2.99 -21.79
C MET A 429 10.00 -1.61 -22.05
N PRO A 430 10.48 -0.53 -21.40
CA PRO A 430 10.11 0.81 -21.81
C PRO A 430 10.71 1.15 -23.19
N TYR A 431 10.27 2.27 -23.75
CA TYR A 431 10.80 2.80 -25.00
C TYR A 431 11.70 4.02 -24.75
N ALA A 432 12.71 4.19 -25.61
CA ALA A 432 13.37 5.48 -25.79
C ALA A 432 12.50 6.35 -26.72
N ILE A 433 12.23 5.84 -27.93
CA ILE A 433 11.27 6.42 -28.89
C ILE A 433 10.17 5.44 -29.25
N PHE A 434 8.98 5.95 -29.52
CA PHE A 434 7.78 5.18 -29.88
C PHE A 434 7.41 5.36 -31.36
N PRO A 435 7.04 4.30 -32.12
CA PRO A 435 7.13 2.89 -31.76
C PRO A 435 8.53 2.29 -32.03
N GLY A 436 9.50 3.09 -32.50
CA GLY A 436 10.78 2.59 -33.03
C GLY A 436 11.54 1.63 -32.10
N SER A 437 11.51 1.86 -30.78
CA SER A 437 12.13 0.94 -29.83
C SER A 437 11.48 -0.45 -29.84
N PHE A 438 10.16 -0.52 -30.00
CA PHE A 438 9.42 -1.79 -30.10
C PHE A 438 9.63 -2.47 -31.44
N GLU A 439 9.74 -1.69 -32.53
CA GLU A 439 10.09 -2.23 -33.84
C GLU A 439 11.49 -2.87 -33.83
N ASP A 440 12.48 -2.23 -33.19
CA ASP A 440 13.82 -2.81 -33.01
C ASP A 440 13.77 -4.12 -32.21
N VAL A 441 13.01 -4.16 -31.10
CA VAL A 441 12.82 -5.38 -30.31
C VAL A 441 12.21 -6.50 -31.16
N VAL A 442 11.13 -6.21 -31.90
CA VAL A 442 10.41 -7.18 -32.72
C VAL A 442 11.28 -7.70 -33.87
N ASN A 443 11.96 -6.80 -34.58
CA ASN A 443 12.68 -7.12 -35.81
C ASN A 443 14.09 -7.65 -35.57
N MET A 444 14.71 -7.32 -34.43
CA MET A 444 16.11 -7.62 -34.18
C MET A 444 16.34 -8.49 -32.94
N LEU A 445 15.71 -8.17 -31.80
CA LEU A 445 15.94 -8.89 -30.55
C LEU A 445 15.19 -10.22 -30.48
N VAL A 446 13.89 -10.23 -30.79
CA VAL A 446 13.07 -11.46 -30.74
C VAL A 446 13.65 -12.60 -31.59
N PRO A 447 14.11 -12.37 -32.84
CA PRO A 447 14.78 -13.41 -33.62
C PRO A 447 16.04 -13.98 -32.95
N GLU A 448 16.85 -13.14 -32.31
CA GLU A 448 18.04 -13.59 -31.57
C GLU A 448 17.66 -14.40 -30.33
N LEU A 449 16.62 -14.01 -29.59
CA LEU A 449 16.12 -14.75 -28.43
C LEU A 449 15.56 -16.12 -28.81
N ARG A 450 14.84 -16.22 -29.95
CA ARG A 450 14.37 -17.49 -30.52
C ARG A 450 15.52 -18.41 -30.92
N LYS A 451 16.52 -17.86 -31.62
CA LYS A 451 17.75 -18.59 -31.99
C LYS A 451 18.46 -19.16 -30.76
N ARG A 452 18.40 -18.48 -29.62
CA ARG A 452 18.97 -18.93 -28.34
C ARG A 452 18.09 -19.95 -27.58
N GLY A 453 16.86 -20.16 -28.03
CA GLY A 453 15.87 -21.05 -27.42
C GLY A 453 15.29 -20.53 -26.10
N VAL A 454 15.35 -19.21 -25.86
CA VAL A 454 14.87 -18.57 -24.61
C VAL A 454 13.59 -17.76 -24.83
N PHE A 455 13.02 -17.80 -26.03
CA PHE A 455 11.73 -17.21 -26.35
C PHE A 455 10.97 -18.13 -27.30
N TRP A 456 9.64 -18.11 -27.19
CA TRP A 456 8.78 -19.02 -27.95
C TRP A 456 8.68 -18.64 -29.44
N GLU A 457 8.25 -19.60 -30.26
CA GLU A 457 7.88 -19.37 -31.67
C GLU A 457 6.44 -18.87 -31.81
N ASP A 458 5.53 -19.40 -30.98
CA ASP A 458 4.13 -19.00 -30.92
C ASP A 458 3.62 -19.01 -29.47
N TYR A 459 2.48 -18.38 -29.24
CA TYR A 459 1.77 -18.44 -27.97
C TYR A 459 1.51 -19.89 -27.57
N ALA A 460 1.74 -20.24 -26.30
CA ALA A 460 1.52 -21.60 -25.80
C ALA A 460 0.07 -22.07 -25.96
N VAL A 461 -0.88 -21.13 -25.87
CA VAL A 461 -2.30 -21.32 -26.11
C VAL A 461 -2.79 -20.17 -27.00
N PRO A 462 -2.69 -20.30 -28.35
CA PRO A 462 -3.17 -19.27 -29.27
C PRO A 462 -4.65 -18.99 -29.05
N GLY A 463 -5.02 -17.72 -28.88
CA GLY A 463 -6.39 -17.31 -28.54
C GLY A 463 -6.85 -17.67 -27.12
N GLY A 464 -5.95 -18.21 -26.27
CA GLY A 464 -6.20 -18.51 -24.86
C GLY A 464 -6.18 -17.28 -23.96
N THR A 465 -6.48 -17.48 -22.68
CA THR A 465 -6.42 -16.40 -21.69
C THR A 465 -4.98 -15.97 -21.43
N TYR A 466 -4.79 -14.78 -20.85
CA TYR A 466 -3.47 -14.29 -20.47
C TYR A 466 -2.78 -15.28 -19.54
N ARG A 467 -3.51 -15.76 -18.52
CA ARG A 467 -2.99 -16.77 -17.58
C ARG A 467 -2.60 -18.10 -18.22
N GLU A 468 -3.33 -18.58 -19.23
CA GLU A 468 -2.99 -19.80 -19.96
C GLU A 468 -1.66 -19.66 -20.71
N ASN A 469 -1.42 -18.52 -21.35
CA ASN A 469 -0.16 -18.21 -22.03
C ASN A 469 0.98 -17.93 -21.05
N PHE A 470 0.70 -17.17 -19.98
CA PHE A 470 1.68 -16.78 -18.96
C PHE A 470 2.28 -17.99 -18.23
N TYR A 471 1.43 -18.95 -17.83
CA TYR A 471 1.89 -20.21 -17.23
C TYR A 471 2.16 -21.31 -18.25
N GLN A 472 2.00 -21.03 -19.55
CA GLN A 472 2.14 -21.99 -20.65
C GLN A 472 1.35 -23.29 -20.41
N LYS A 473 0.14 -23.16 -19.85
CA LYS A 473 -0.67 -24.28 -19.38
C LYS A 473 -2.11 -24.12 -19.85
N ARG A 474 -2.48 -24.88 -20.88
CA ARG A 474 -3.86 -24.96 -21.40
C ARG A 474 -4.84 -25.35 -20.29
N GLY A 475 -5.95 -24.64 -20.19
CA GLY A 475 -6.96 -24.81 -19.16
C GLY A 475 -6.70 -24.03 -17.86
N GLN A 476 -5.50 -23.48 -17.66
CA GLN A 476 -5.18 -22.66 -16.47
C GLN A 476 -5.73 -21.23 -16.61
N ARG A 477 -7.06 -21.09 -16.73
CA ARG A 477 -7.72 -19.79 -16.90
C ARG A 477 -7.87 -19.04 -15.58
N GLN A 478 -8.04 -19.78 -14.50
CA GLN A 478 -8.30 -19.28 -13.15
C GLN A 478 -7.00 -19.23 -12.33
N PRO A 479 -6.95 -18.47 -11.22
CA PRO A 479 -5.82 -18.50 -10.31
C PRO A 479 -5.41 -19.93 -9.95
N LEU A 480 -4.10 -20.18 -9.81
CA LEU A 480 -3.56 -21.49 -9.42
C LEU A 480 -4.17 -21.95 -8.08
N GLU A 481 -4.25 -23.27 -7.85
CA GLU A 481 -4.89 -23.81 -6.64
C GLU A 481 -4.23 -23.32 -5.34
N GLU A 482 -2.91 -23.11 -5.35
CA GLU A 482 -2.16 -22.53 -4.22
C GLU A 482 -2.42 -21.03 -4.00
N HIS A 483 -2.94 -20.31 -5.00
CA HIS A 483 -3.17 -18.88 -4.92
C HIS A 483 -4.36 -18.58 -3.99
N VAL A 484 -4.26 -17.57 -3.12
CA VAL A 484 -5.31 -17.26 -2.12
C VAL A 484 -6.70 -17.06 -2.73
N ALA A 485 -6.78 -16.46 -3.93
CA ALA A 485 -8.04 -16.27 -4.66
C ALA A 485 -8.77 -17.59 -5.01
N SER A 486 -8.06 -18.72 -5.17
CA SER A 486 -8.66 -20.01 -5.52
C SER A 486 -9.65 -20.49 -4.45
N ARG A 487 -9.38 -20.15 -3.18
CA ARG A 487 -10.18 -20.51 -2.00
C ARG A 487 -11.55 -19.84 -1.99
N TYR A 488 -11.74 -18.79 -2.77
CA TYR A 488 -13.00 -18.06 -2.89
C TYR A 488 -13.92 -18.64 -3.97
N ARG A 489 -13.45 -19.59 -4.80
CA ARG A 489 -14.20 -20.04 -5.97
C ARG A 489 -15.39 -20.91 -5.61
N TRP A 490 -16.58 -20.49 -6.02
CA TRP A 490 -17.78 -21.32 -5.95
C TRP A 490 -17.87 -22.21 -7.20
N ARG A 491 -17.47 -23.48 -7.03
CA ARG A 491 -17.40 -24.47 -8.13
C ARG A 491 -18.78 -25.03 -8.47
N ALA A 492 -18.96 -25.43 -9.73
CA ALA A 492 -20.17 -26.11 -10.19
C ALA A 492 -20.44 -27.38 -9.36
N GLY A 493 -21.73 -27.69 -9.15
CA GLY A 493 -22.15 -28.86 -8.38
C GLY A 493 -22.09 -28.73 -6.86
N VAL A 494 -21.54 -27.62 -6.33
CA VAL A 494 -21.46 -27.39 -4.89
C VAL A 494 -22.63 -26.51 -4.42
N GLY A 495 -23.33 -26.95 -3.37
CA GLY A 495 -24.48 -26.24 -2.79
C GLY A 495 -24.11 -24.85 -2.24
N LYS A 496 -25.09 -23.93 -2.18
CA LYS A 496 -24.88 -22.58 -1.63
C LYS A 496 -24.47 -22.59 -0.16
N ASP A 497 -25.01 -23.55 0.60
CA ASP A 497 -24.76 -23.73 2.03
C ASP A 497 -23.49 -24.56 2.33
N GLU A 498 -22.93 -25.23 1.32
CA GLU A 498 -21.76 -26.10 1.45
C GLU A 498 -20.43 -25.33 1.37
N VAL A 499 -20.43 -24.09 0.85
CA VAL A 499 -19.22 -23.27 0.70
C VAL A 499 -19.39 -21.94 1.42
N ALA A 500 -18.85 -21.83 2.61
CA ALA A 500 -18.67 -20.53 3.25
C ALA A 500 -17.73 -19.67 2.37
N ILE A 501 -18.12 -18.43 2.10
CA ILE A 501 -17.20 -17.45 1.53
C ILE A 501 -16.10 -17.24 2.58
N PRO A 502 -14.80 -17.35 2.25
CA PRO A 502 -13.78 -17.05 3.23
C PRO A 502 -13.97 -15.64 3.80
N HIS A 503 -14.44 -15.59 5.04
CA HIS A 503 -14.61 -14.35 5.78
C HIS A 503 -13.23 -13.91 6.31
N LEU A 504 -13.12 -12.64 6.69
CA LEU A 504 -11.99 -12.18 7.48
C LEU A 504 -12.04 -12.91 8.83
N ARG A 505 -11.41 -14.08 8.94
CA ARG A 505 -10.79 -14.45 10.20
C ARG A 505 -9.53 -13.58 10.27
N VAL A 506 -9.58 -12.50 11.04
CA VAL A 506 -8.36 -12.02 11.69
C VAL A 506 -7.99 -13.17 12.63
N ASN A 507 -7.12 -14.07 12.18
CA ASN A 507 -6.60 -15.14 13.02
C ASN A 507 -5.77 -14.48 14.14
N ARG A 508 -6.40 -14.15 15.27
CA ARG A 508 -5.70 -14.08 16.56
C ARG A 508 -5.55 -15.52 17.03
N GLY A 509 -4.38 -16.09 16.75
CA GLY A 509 -3.93 -17.37 17.32
C GLY A 509 -4.24 -18.61 16.47
N GLN A 510 -3.40 -18.89 15.48
CA GLN A 510 -3.13 -20.26 15.00
C GLN A 510 -1.72 -20.29 14.39
N SER A 511 -0.72 -20.37 15.26
CA SER A 511 0.65 -20.78 14.93
C SER A 511 1.05 -21.91 15.87
N GLU A 512 0.24 -22.97 15.95
CA GLU A 512 0.58 -24.19 16.69
C GLU A 512 -0.44 -25.28 16.39
N GLN A 513 -0.37 -25.89 15.20
CA GLN A 513 -1.01 -27.19 14.97
C GLN A 513 -0.52 -27.84 13.66
N LEU A 514 0.80 -28.01 13.51
CA LEU A 514 1.34 -28.88 12.45
C LEU A 514 2.71 -29.46 12.82
N ILE A 515 2.92 -29.94 14.05
CA ILE A 515 3.93 -30.97 14.33
C ILE A 515 3.42 -31.86 15.47
N GLY A 516 3.05 -33.10 15.13
CA GLY A 516 2.83 -34.15 16.12
C GLY A 516 4.17 -34.75 16.56
N GLY A 517 4.35 -34.97 17.86
CA GLY A 517 5.46 -35.76 18.39
C GLY A 517 5.81 -35.46 19.85
N GLY A 518 5.22 -36.24 20.77
CA GLY A 518 5.73 -36.74 22.04
C GLY A 518 6.70 -35.96 22.96
N TRP A 519 6.40 -36.10 24.26
CA TRP A 519 7.30 -36.15 25.42
C TRP A 519 7.44 -34.89 26.30
N GLU A 520 6.75 -35.02 27.44
CA GLU A 520 6.99 -34.52 28.80
C GLU A 520 8.32 -33.83 29.11
N SER A 521 8.18 -32.73 29.86
CA SER A 521 9.03 -32.25 30.97
C SER A 521 10.52 -32.02 30.69
N HIS A 522 11.04 -30.88 31.15
CA HIS A 522 12.25 -30.74 31.97
C HIS A 522 12.60 -29.25 32.05
N ALA A 523 11.79 -28.53 32.84
CA ALA A 523 12.21 -27.29 33.46
C ALA A 523 13.30 -27.64 34.49
N SER A 524 14.56 -27.70 34.07
CA SER A 524 15.73 -27.71 34.95
C SER A 524 17.01 -27.58 34.13
N ARG A 525 17.89 -26.66 34.59
CA ARG A 525 19.27 -26.41 34.15
C ARG A 525 19.40 -25.45 32.98
N TYR A 526 19.50 -24.16 33.29
CA TYR A 526 20.73 -23.41 33.02
C TYR A 526 20.71 -22.09 33.82
N VAL A 527 20.87 -22.22 35.14
CA VAL A 527 21.53 -21.20 35.97
C VAL A 527 22.89 -21.79 36.29
N LEU A 528 23.94 -21.29 35.64
CA LEU A 528 25.34 -21.43 36.05
C LEU A 528 26.23 -20.63 35.08
N PHE A 529 26.30 -19.32 35.25
CA PHE A 529 27.58 -18.61 35.13
C PHE A 529 27.51 -17.20 35.76
N GLN A 530 28.18 -17.08 36.91
CA GLN A 530 28.79 -15.88 37.49
C GLN A 530 27.90 -14.70 37.93
N THR A 531 27.28 -14.86 39.09
CA THR A 531 27.29 -13.83 40.14
C THR A 531 28.46 -14.14 41.09
N LYS A 532 29.55 -13.39 40.98
CA LYS A 532 30.69 -13.50 41.90
C LYS A 532 31.29 -12.14 42.21
N THR A 533 30.52 -11.28 42.88
CA THR A 533 31.11 -10.29 43.77
C THR A 533 30.06 -9.76 44.75
N LEU A 534 30.32 -9.95 46.05
CA LEU A 534 29.69 -9.29 47.21
C LEU A 534 28.27 -9.83 47.53
N GLY A 535 28.01 -10.83 48.36
CA GLY A 535 28.58 -11.16 49.67
C GLY A 535 27.49 -10.97 50.74
N PHE A 536 26.99 -12.07 51.31
CA PHE A 536 26.06 -12.24 52.46
C PHE A 536 24.55 -12.02 52.21
N ASP A 537 23.61 -12.62 52.95
CA ASP A 537 23.35 -14.00 53.41
C ASP A 537 21.85 -13.99 53.82
N VAL A 538 21.09 -15.03 53.52
CA VAL A 538 19.65 -15.11 53.84
C VAL A 538 19.45 -16.05 55.01
N GLN A 539 18.74 -15.62 56.05
CA GLN A 539 18.11 -16.56 56.99
C GLN A 539 16.62 -16.30 57.22
N ASN A 540 15.92 -17.43 57.24
CA ASN A 540 14.49 -17.67 57.33
C ASN A 540 13.85 -17.22 58.65
N GLY A 541 12.53 -17.01 58.65
CA GLY A 541 11.73 -16.91 59.87
C GLY A 541 10.22 -16.99 59.59
N ALA A 542 9.50 -17.81 60.34
CA ALA A 542 8.16 -18.31 60.05
C ALA A 542 6.99 -17.49 60.63
N ALA A 543 5.80 -17.74 60.07
CA ALA A 543 4.46 -17.85 60.69
C ALA A 543 3.85 -16.69 61.52
N HIS A 544 2.64 -16.22 61.12
CA HIS A 544 1.33 -16.52 61.73
C HIS A 544 0.20 -15.54 61.32
N LYS A 545 -1.02 -16.10 61.11
CA LYS A 545 -2.41 -15.63 61.44
C LYS A 545 -2.80 -14.15 61.19
N GLU A 546 -3.99 -13.73 60.71
CA GLU A 546 -5.41 -14.16 60.76
C GLU A 546 -6.13 -13.32 59.65
N ASP A 547 -6.96 -13.89 58.77
CA ASP A 547 -8.42 -14.11 58.83
C ASP A 547 -9.33 -12.88 58.49
N LYS A 548 -10.13 -13.08 57.43
CA LYS A 548 -11.41 -12.41 57.01
C LYS A 548 -11.38 -10.91 56.68
N ASP A 549 -11.90 -10.40 55.57
CA ASP A 549 -13.14 -10.73 54.85
C ASP A 549 -13.15 -10.10 53.44
N SER A 550 -14.15 -10.49 52.63
CA SER A 550 -14.60 -9.85 51.37
C SER A 550 -13.71 -10.14 50.15
N HIS A 551 -14.05 -11.04 49.22
CA HIS A 551 -15.28 -11.12 48.41
C HIS A 551 -16.01 -9.79 48.28
N SER A 552 -15.60 -8.98 47.31
CA SER A 552 -16.49 -8.63 46.19
C SER A 552 -15.86 -7.57 45.29
N ILE A 553 -15.90 -7.85 43.99
CA ILE A 553 -16.29 -6.88 42.96
C ILE A 553 -15.27 -5.76 42.73
N GLN A 554 -14.50 -5.82 41.63
CA GLN A 554 -14.96 -5.23 40.37
C GLN A 554 -15.78 -3.94 40.56
N ALA A 555 -15.18 -2.84 40.98
CA ALA A 555 -15.84 -1.57 40.70
C ALA A 555 -14.84 -0.43 40.58
N ARG A 556 -14.61 -0.07 39.31
CA ARG A 556 -14.35 1.31 38.87
C ARG A 556 -12.94 1.79 39.25
N ARG A 557 -12.29 2.65 38.50
CA ARG A 557 -12.41 3.28 37.18
C ARG A 557 -11.05 4.01 37.06
N ARG A 558 -10.78 4.52 35.86
CA ARG A 558 -10.36 5.90 35.55
C ARG A 558 -9.40 6.62 36.53
N TYR A 559 -8.60 7.49 35.92
CA TYR A 559 -7.61 8.40 36.53
C TYR A 559 -6.20 7.81 36.62
N GLY A 560 -5.52 7.74 35.48
CA GLY A 560 -4.08 7.55 35.44
C GLY A 560 -3.55 8.05 34.11
N ILE A 561 -2.83 9.17 34.14
CA ILE A 561 -2.06 9.71 33.00
C ILE A 561 -1.29 8.57 32.33
N THR A 562 -1.43 8.44 31.02
CA THR A 562 -0.64 7.50 30.26
C THR A 562 0.76 8.07 30.05
N ARG A 563 1.75 7.18 29.96
CA ARG A 563 3.17 7.51 29.73
C ARG A 563 3.42 8.50 28.58
N GLN A 564 2.54 8.53 27.60
CA GLN A 564 2.69 9.31 26.37
C GLN A 564 2.35 10.79 26.60
N GLU A 565 1.40 11.07 27.48
CA GLU A 565 1.00 12.42 27.89
C GLU A 565 2.09 13.09 28.76
N ALA A 566 2.89 12.29 29.49
CA ALA A 566 4.02 12.79 30.29
C ALA A 566 5.25 13.22 29.45
N LEU A 567 5.41 12.68 28.24
CA LEU A 567 6.61 12.90 27.42
C LEU A 567 6.50 14.11 26.48
N GLN A 568 5.28 14.57 26.15
CA GLN A 568 5.05 15.72 25.27
C GLN A 568 4.97 17.08 25.98
N ALA A 569 4.97 17.09 27.32
CA ALA A 569 5.01 18.32 28.11
C ALA A 569 6.31 19.12 27.91
N ALA A 570 6.24 20.46 27.93
CA ALA A 570 7.41 21.34 27.85
C ALA A 570 8.46 21.01 28.94
N ALA A 571 9.76 21.22 28.67
CA ALA A 571 10.84 20.85 29.59
C ALA A 571 10.68 21.43 31.01
N GLU A 572 10.16 22.66 31.12
CA GLU A 572 9.86 23.30 32.41
C GLU A 572 8.66 22.67 33.14
N LEU A 573 7.66 22.15 32.42
CA LEU A 573 6.52 21.45 33.01
C LEU A 573 6.94 20.06 33.54
N ARG A 574 7.82 19.36 32.82
CA ARG A 574 8.42 18.10 33.30
C ARG A 574 9.29 18.31 34.54
N ASN A 575 10.06 19.40 34.58
CA ASN A 575 10.91 19.75 35.74
C ASN A 575 10.10 20.22 36.96
N ARG A 576 8.92 20.84 36.77
CA ARG A 576 7.98 21.16 37.85
C ARG A 576 7.26 19.92 38.38
N VAL A 577 6.83 18.98 37.52
CA VAL A 577 6.28 17.68 37.97
C VAL A 577 7.31 16.90 38.79
N TYR A 578 8.57 16.90 38.38
CA TYR A 578 9.70 16.34 39.14
C TYR A 578 9.91 17.02 40.52
N ARG A 579 9.78 18.34 40.61
CA ARG A 579 9.84 19.07 41.90
C ARG A 579 8.63 18.86 42.81
N TYR A 580 7.44 18.61 42.27
CA TYR A 580 6.23 18.36 43.05
C TYR A 580 6.03 16.88 43.45
N THR A 581 6.71 15.94 42.77
CA THR A 581 6.71 14.51 43.15
C THR A 581 7.83 14.15 44.13
N LEU A 582 8.74 15.08 44.42
CA LEU A 582 9.75 14.95 45.45
C LEU A 582 9.68 16.13 46.42
N VAL A 583 8.84 15.97 47.44
CA VAL A 583 9.13 16.50 48.77
C VAL A 583 9.65 15.30 49.58
N GLU A 584 10.96 15.34 49.83
CA GLU A 584 11.76 14.57 50.81
C GLU A 584 11.86 13.03 50.72
N GLU A 585 13.10 12.58 50.92
CA GLU A 585 13.68 11.25 50.72
C GLU A 585 13.32 10.18 51.79
N SER A 586 12.25 10.35 52.58
CA SER A 586 12.22 9.74 53.93
C SER A 586 11.59 8.36 54.15
N ASP A 587 11.08 7.61 53.16
CA ASP A 587 10.49 6.28 53.44
C ASP A 587 10.83 5.14 52.45
N ILE A 588 12.10 5.06 52.05
CA ILE A 588 12.66 3.82 51.46
C ILE A 588 13.01 2.86 52.60
N ARG A 589 12.34 1.70 52.69
CA ARG A 589 12.68 0.65 53.67
C ARG A 589 13.75 -0.30 53.13
N VAL A 590 14.92 -0.25 53.76
CA VAL A 590 16.05 -1.16 53.53
C VAL A 590 15.93 -2.38 54.43
N HIS A 591 16.22 -3.57 53.91
CA HIS A 591 16.30 -4.80 54.71
C HIS A 591 17.45 -5.70 54.25
N GLN A 592 17.85 -6.67 55.09
CA GLN A 592 19.15 -7.38 55.03
C GLN A 592 19.49 -8.12 53.71
N GLY A 593 18.57 -8.16 52.73
CA GLY A 593 18.79 -8.71 51.38
C GLY A 593 18.80 -7.70 50.22
N GLY A 594 18.71 -6.38 50.46
CA GLY A 594 18.76 -5.33 49.41
C GLY A 594 17.61 -4.30 49.43
N PHE A 595 17.56 -3.43 48.40
CA PHE A 595 16.56 -2.36 48.21
C PHE A 595 15.37 -2.81 47.34
N ASP A 596 14.15 -2.35 47.63
CA ASP A 596 12.99 -2.44 46.71
C ASP A 596 12.94 -1.26 45.72
N SER A 597 12.66 -1.53 44.44
CA SER A 597 12.59 -0.54 43.34
C SER A 597 11.13 -0.29 42.88
N PRO A 598 10.72 0.95 42.51
CA PRO A 598 9.31 1.27 42.25
C PRO A 598 8.75 0.81 40.89
N LEU A 599 7.56 0.20 40.96
CA LEU A 599 6.71 -0.32 39.87
C LEU A 599 6.41 0.62 38.70
N ILE A 600 6.56 1.94 38.84
CA ILE A 600 6.15 2.93 37.81
C ILE A 600 7.07 2.93 36.57
N LEU A 601 8.34 2.57 36.75
CA LEU A 601 9.30 2.43 35.66
C LEU A 601 9.10 1.14 34.84
N ARG A 602 8.54 0.08 35.46
CA ARG A 602 8.12 -1.14 34.75
C ARG A 602 6.81 -0.94 33.98
N ALA A 603 5.81 -0.28 34.59
CA ALA A 603 4.52 0.02 33.95
C ALA A 603 4.69 0.84 32.66
N CYS A 604 5.62 1.80 32.65
CA CYS A 604 5.92 2.58 31.47
C CYS A 604 6.48 1.74 30.29
N ARG A 605 7.23 0.66 30.58
CA ARG A 605 7.77 -0.22 29.52
C ARG A 605 6.75 -1.22 28.98
N GLN A 606 5.81 -1.67 29.81
CA GLN A 606 4.81 -2.71 29.48
C GLN A 606 3.57 -2.18 28.70
N ILE A 607 3.14 -0.94 28.95
CA ILE A 607 2.04 -0.29 28.19
C ILE A 607 2.37 -0.16 26.70
N ARG A 608 3.66 -0.07 26.34
CA ARG A 608 4.12 -0.02 24.95
C ARG A 608 4.00 -1.37 24.22
N SER A 609 4.01 -2.49 24.93
CA SER A 609 3.95 -3.83 24.29
C SER A 609 2.53 -4.39 24.17
N GLU A 610 1.60 -4.02 25.06
CA GLU A 610 0.25 -4.64 25.14
C GLU A 610 -0.85 -3.88 24.36
N ALA A 611 -0.70 -2.58 24.08
CA ALA A 611 -1.71 -1.78 23.38
C ALA A 611 -1.88 -2.10 21.87
N LEU A 612 -0.94 -2.86 21.28
CA LEU A 612 -0.99 -3.30 19.89
C LEU A 612 -1.90 -4.53 19.68
N GLU A 613 -2.26 -5.26 20.74
CA GLU A 613 -2.89 -6.59 20.61
C GLU A 613 -4.41 -6.62 20.88
N ILE A 614 -5.06 -5.54 21.35
CA ILE A 614 -6.45 -5.63 21.85
C ILE A 614 -7.51 -4.95 20.95
N PHE A 615 -7.17 -4.01 20.06
CA PHE A 615 -8.16 -3.08 19.48
C PHE A 615 -9.08 -3.58 18.33
N PHE A 616 -9.00 -4.83 17.87
CA PHE A 616 -9.95 -5.31 16.84
C PHE A 616 -10.49 -6.68 17.21
N TYR A 617 -11.64 -6.74 17.87
CA TYR A 617 -12.62 -7.81 17.66
C TYR A 617 -13.97 -7.53 18.35
N GLU A 618 -15.01 -7.47 17.51
CA GLU A 618 -16.45 -7.67 17.78
C GLU A 618 -17.28 -6.51 18.37
N ASN A 619 -18.14 -5.95 17.51
CA ASN A 619 -19.48 -5.51 17.93
C ASN A 619 -20.48 -5.71 16.80
N THR A 620 -21.55 -6.45 17.10
CA THR A 620 -22.89 -6.22 16.57
C THR A 620 -23.90 -6.60 17.62
N PHE A 621 -24.82 -5.72 18.01
CA PHE A 621 -26.14 -6.11 18.52
C PHE A 621 -27.21 -5.04 18.26
N SER A 622 -28.48 -5.49 18.24
CA SER A 622 -29.73 -4.73 18.12
C SER A 622 -30.24 -4.22 19.48
N VAL A 623 -31.35 -3.47 19.45
CA VAL A 623 -31.98 -2.82 20.62
C VAL A 623 -33.36 -3.43 20.90
N ASP A 624 -33.67 -3.64 22.18
CA ASP A 624 -35.02 -3.75 22.75
C ASP A 624 -35.16 -2.72 23.90
N VAL A 625 -36.31 -2.06 24.00
CA VAL A 625 -36.63 -1.14 25.11
C VAL A 625 -38.02 -1.43 25.66
N VAL A 626 -38.12 -1.55 26.98
CA VAL A 626 -39.37 -1.75 27.73
C VAL A 626 -39.44 -0.74 28.88
N GLY A 627 -40.60 -0.09 29.07
CA GLY A 627 -40.98 0.54 30.35
C GLY A 627 -41.00 2.08 30.45
N CYS A 628 -41.60 2.79 29.48
CA CYS A 628 -41.90 4.22 29.63
C CYS A 628 -43.17 4.48 30.47
N ASP A 629 -43.12 5.45 31.39
CA ASP A 629 -44.27 5.93 32.18
C ASP A 629 -44.76 7.35 31.72
N SER A 630 -46.08 7.45 31.69
CA SER A 630 -47.05 8.50 31.34
C SER A 630 -46.74 9.95 31.74
N ALA A 631 -45.91 10.20 32.75
CA ALA A 631 -45.62 11.56 33.25
C ALA A 631 -44.82 12.43 32.26
N MET A 632 -44.13 11.78 31.32
CA MET A 632 -43.33 12.45 30.29
C MET A 632 -44.20 13.04 29.16
N PHE A 633 -45.37 12.46 28.90
CA PHE A 633 -46.30 12.86 27.83
C PHE A 633 -46.97 14.21 28.11
N TYR A 634 -47.27 14.49 29.38
CA TYR A 634 -47.91 15.74 29.81
C TYR A 634 -46.95 16.94 29.82
N LYS A 635 -45.65 16.70 30.06
CA LYS A 635 -44.62 17.76 30.01
C LYS A 635 -44.27 18.15 28.58
N LEU A 636 -44.26 17.20 27.65
CA LEU A 636 -43.94 17.43 26.24
C LEU A 636 -44.99 18.32 25.54
N THR A 637 -46.27 18.14 25.86
CA THR A 637 -47.38 18.94 25.31
C THR A 637 -47.41 20.39 25.80
N GLN A 638 -46.92 20.67 27.01
CA GLN A 638 -46.81 22.04 27.54
C GLN A 638 -45.65 22.82 26.92
N VAL A 639 -44.54 22.14 26.62
CA VAL A 639 -43.36 22.73 25.98
C VAL A 639 -43.65 23.09 24.52
N VAL A 640 -44.39 22.25 23.79
CA VAL A 640 -44.79 22.49 22.39
C VAL A 640 -45.72 23.71 22.25
N LYS A 641 -46.67 23.87 23.18
CA LYS A 641 -47.53 25.06 23.25
C LYS A 641 -46.75 26.35 23.56
N ALA A 642 -45.74 26.28 24.42
CA ALA A 642 -44.97 27.45 24.87
C ALA A 642 -44.04 28.04 23.80
N ILE A 643 -43.68 27.26 22.79
CA ILE A 643 -42.80 27.67 21.67
C ILE A 643 -43.57 27.96 20.37
N GLY A 644 -44.90 28.04 20.42
CA GLY A 644 -45.73 28.51 19.31
C GLY A 644 -46.08 27.46 18.25
N LEU A 645 -45.95 26.18 18.56
CA LEU A 645 -46.33 25.07 17.68
C LEU A 645 -47.67 24.46 18.11
N ASP A 646 -48.48 24.05 17.12
CA ASP A 646 -49.76 23.39 17.34
C ASP A 646 -49.55 21.91 17.74
N PRO A 647 -49.94 21.49 18.96
CA PRO A 647 -49.76 20.12 19.41
C PRO A 647 -50.56 19.09 18.59
N SER A 648 -51.59 19.51 17.85
CA SER A 648 -52.37 18.62 16.99
C SER A 648 -51.61 18.14 15.74
N LYS A 649 -50.44 18.75 15.44
CA LYS A 649 -49.55 18.32 14.36
C LYS A 649 -48.49 17.31 14.80
N LEU A 650 -48.42 16.99 16.09
CA LEU A 650 -47.71 15.80 16.57
C LEU A 650 -48.65 14.59 16.41
N MET A 651 -48.43 13.80 15.36
CA MET A 651 -48.93 12.42 15.32
C MET A 651 -48.17 11.62 16.38
N LEU A 652 -48.75 11.52 17.58
CA LEU A 652 -48.27 10.65 18.64
C LEU A 652 -49.37 9.63 18.94
N ASP A 653 -49.38 8.56 18.15
CA ASP A 653 -50.16 7.37 18.44
C ASP A 653 -49.25 6.37 19.17
N GLY A 654 -49.66 6.01 20.38
CA GLY A 654 -48.94 5.10 21.25
C GLY A 654 -49.27 3.66 20.86
N GLY A 655 -48.35 3.00 20.18
CA GLY A 655 -48.50 1.59 19.85
C GLY A 655 -47.28 1.04 19.11
N ILE A 656 -46.57 0.14 19.80
CA ILE A 656 -45.71 -0.96 19.32
C ILE A 656 -45.06 -0.79 17.93
N SER A 657 -43.73 -0.64 17.98
CA SER A 657 -42.73 -1.02 16.97
C SER A 657 -42.98 -0.61 15.51
N LEU A 658 -42.15 0.30 15.00
CA LEU A 658 -41.26 0.04 13.86
C LEU A 658 -40.39 1.27 13.60
N ALA A 659 -39.13 1.00 13.26
CA ALA A 659 -38.03 1.94 13.07
C ALA A 659 -38.36 3.11 12.13
N HIS A 660 -37.83 4.30 12.45
CA HIS A 660 -37.78 5.45 11.53
C HIS A 660 -36.60 6.39 11.88
N PRO A 661 -36.15 7.20 10.91
CA PRO A 661 -34.78 7.30 10.40
C PRO A 661 -33.82 8.11 11.27
N ASP A 662 -32.51 7.90 11.05
CA ASP A 662 -31.43 8.65 11.68
C ASP A 662 -31.34 10.09 11.11
N TRP A 663 -32.11 10.97 11.72
CA TRP A 663 -32.09 12.41 11.46
C TRP A 663 -30.78 13.08 11.89
N ASN A 664 -29.96 12.45 12.73
CA ASN A 664 -28.64 12.99 13.11
C ASN A 664 -27.64 12.86 11.96
N ALA A 665 -27.68 11.78 11.18
CA ALA A 665 -26.85 11.64 9.99
C ALA A 665 -27.19 12.70 8.92
N LEU A 666 -28.49 13.01 8.72
CA LEU A 666 -28.93 14.08 7.81
C LEU A 666 -28.55 15.48 8.33
N LEU A 667 -28.65 15.70 9.65
CA LEU A 667 -28.24 16.96 10.30
C LEU A 667 -26.71 17.15 10.31
N LEU A 668 -25.93 16.07 10.39
CA LEU A 668 -24.46 16.08 10.27
C LEU A 668 -24.00 16.32 8.83
N TRP A 669 -24.76 15.86 7.85
CA TRP A 669 -24.56 16.17 6.42
C TRP A 669 -24.85 17.65 6.12
N LEU A 670 -25.95 18.21 6.65
CA LEU A 670 -26.30 19.63 6.48
C LEU A 670 -25.38 20.59 7.26
N ARG A 671 -24.92 20.21 8.45
CA ARG A 671 -24.00 21.01 9.31
C ARG A 671 -22.56 21.09 8.79
N ARG A 672 -22.13 20.14 7.96
CA ARG A 672 -20.77 20.13 7.37
C ARG A 672 -20.66 20.94 6.08
N PHE A 673 -21.79 21.29 5.44
CA PHE A 673 -21.81 21.92 4.12
C PHE A 673 -22.04 23.45 4.16
N HIS A 674 -22.46 24.03 5.28
CA HIS A 674 -22.70 25.48 5.39
C HIS A 674 -22.36 26.05 6.77
N ALA A 675 -21.53 27.10 6.73
CA ALA A 675 -21.36 28.17 7.71
C ALA A 675 -20.37 27.95 8.86
N ASP A 676 -19.35 28.80 8.80
CA ASP A 676 -18.41 29.20 9.84
C ASP A 676 -19.09 29.67 11.14
N GLU A 677 -18.30 29.66 12.21
CA GLU A 677 -18.47 30.37 13.49
C GLU A 677 -19.09 29.64 14.71
N ILE A 678 -18.17 29.28 15.61
CA ILE A 678 -18.11 29.47 17.08
C ILE A 678 -19.44 29.64 17.87
N PHE A 679 -19.66 28.77 18.87
CA PHE A 679 -20.19 29.21 20.18
C PHE A 679 -19.67 28.39 21.37
N VAL A 680 -19.50 29.10 22.50
CA VAL A 680 -18.75 28.75 23.72
C VAL A 680 -19.68 28.34 24.87
N GLY A 681 -19.25 27.36 25.68
CA GLY A 681 -19.58 27.27 27.12
C GLY A 681 -20.61 26.20 27.55
N PRO A 682 -20.28 25.33 28.53
CA PRO A 682 -21.20 24.30 29.01
C PRO A 682 -22.16 24.82 30.09
N ARG A 683 -23.47 24.56 29.94
CA ARG A 683 -24.42 24.53 31.07
C ARG A 683 -24.31 23.16 31.75
N LEU A 684 -23.99 23.14 33.04
CA LEU A 684 -24.17 21.98 33.90
C LEU A 684 -25.60 22.00 34.50
N PRO A 685 -26.39 20.92 34.38
CA PRO A 685 -27.63 20.78 35.14
C PRO A 685 -27.34 20.54 36.62
N ALA A 686 -28.02 21.30 37.47
CA ALA A 686 -28.09 21.07 38.90
C ALA A 686 -29.02 19.89 39.21
N VAL A 687 -28.48 18.69 39.45
CA VAL A 687 -28.99 17.67 40.41
C VAL A 687 -27.85 16.67 40.66
N LEU A 688 -27.07 16.87 41.72
CA LEU A 688 -26.15 15.86 42.26
C LEU A 688 -26.19 15.86 43.79
N ALA A 689 -27.34 15.46 44.32
CA ALA A 689 -27.54 14.79 45.60
C ALA A 689 -28.70 13.83 45.31
N GLU A 690 -28.61 12.52 45.34
CA GLU A 690 -27.78 11.63 46.16
C GLU A 690 -27.27 10.45 45.32
N GLU A 691 -26.21 9.83 45.84
CA GLU A 691 -25.48 8.64 45.34
C GLU A 691 -24.49 8.82 44.16
N GLY A 692 -23.29 9.27 44.51
CA GLY A 692 -22.04 8.94 43.79
C GLY A 692 -21.06 10.11 43.62
N SER A 693 -20.35 10.51 44.68
CA SER A 693 -19.42 11.65 44.72
C SER A 693 -18.26 11.60 43.70
N GLU A 694 -17.85 10.40 43.28
CA GLU A 694 -16.81 10.22 42.24
C GLU A 694 -17.26 10.64 40.84
N ASN A 695 -18.54 10.42 40.50
CA ASN A 695 -19.05 10.76 39.17
C ASN A 695 -19.09 12.28 38.99
N VAL A 696 -19.50 12.99 40.05
CA VAL A 696 -19.54 14.46 40.10
C VAL A 696 -18.16 15.07 39.88
N ARG A 697 -17.16 14.56 40.62
CA ARG A 697 -15.76 15.00 40.49
C ARG A 697 -15.21 14.77 39.10
N MET A 698 -15.60 13.67 38.48
CA MET A 698 -15.14 13.29 37.15
C MET A 698 -15.71 14.13 36.02
N TYR A 699 -16.98 14.47 36.11
CA TYR A 699 -17.62 15.37 35.15
C TYR A 699 -17.11 16.81 35.29
N ALA A 700 -16.86 17.28 36.51
CA ALA A 700 -16.31 18.61 36.75
C ALA A 700 -14.85 18.74 36.28
N VAL A 701 -14.00 17.75 36.58
CA VAL A 701 -12.61 17.70 36.11
C VAL A 701 -12.54 17.55 34.60
N GLY A 702 -13.40 16.72 34.00
CA GLY A 702 -13.51 16.60 32.54
C GLY A 702 -13.95 17.90 31.86
N SER A 703 -14.90 18.62 32.45
CA SER A 703 -15.38 19.91 31.93
C SER A 703 -14.32 21.02 32.09
N MET A 704 -13.54 21.01 33.17
CA MET A 704 -12.41 21.93 33.36
C MET A 704 -11.29 21.70 32.35
N LEU A 705 -10.89 20.44 32.14
CA LEU A 705 -9.85 20.10 31.18
C LEU A 705 -10.25 20.46 29.76
N ALA A 706 -11.53 20.30 29.40
CA ALA A 706 -12.08 20.74 28.12
C ALA A 706 -12.05 22.26 27.95
N VAL A 707 -12.34 23.01 29.02
CA VAL A 707 -12.29 24.49 29.03
C VAL A 707 -10.84 24.99 28.93
N ILE A 708 -9.91 24.37 29.66
CA ILE A 708 -8.46 24.70 29.64
C ILE A 708 -7.83 24.37 28.28
N TYR A 709 -8.20 23.24 27.68
CA TYR A 709 -7.76 22.86 26.34
C TYR A 709 -8.21 23.87 25.28
N GLY A 710 -9.40 24.45 25.43
CA GLY A 710 -9.93 25.49 24.54
C GLY A 710 -9.34 26.90 24.77
N MET A 711 -8.50 27.11 25.78
CA MET A 711 -7.90 28.41 26.13
C MET A 711 -6.50 28.63 25.54
N GLY A 712 -5.95 27.65 24.81
CA GLY A 712 -4.55 27.60 24.38
C GLY A 712 -4.02 28.85 23.69
N ASP A 713 -4.89 29.62 23.02
CA ASP A 713 -4.53 30.80 22.23
C ASP A 713 -5.09 32.12 22.81
N MET A 714 -5.62 32.13 24.04
CA MET A 714 -6.26 33.31 24.64
C MET A 714 -5.27 34.25 25.37
N PRO A 715 -5.45 35.58 25.32
CA PRO A 715 -4.68 36.52 26.13
C PRO A 715 -4.86 36.26 27.63
N TRP A 716 -3.76 36.37 28.39
CA TRP A 716 -3.71 35.96 29.80
C TRP A 716 -4.78 36.62 30.70
N ALA A 717 -5.06 37.91 30.51
CA ALA A 717 -6.10 38.62 31.26
C ALA A 717 -7.51 38.00 31.06
N ARG A 718 -7.77 37.39 29.90
CA ARG A 718 -9.04 36.72 29.59
C ARG A 718 -9.09 35.31 30.15
N VAL A 719 -7.94 34.62 30.20
CA VAL A 719 -7.80 33.33 30.88
C VAL A 719 -8.05 33.47 32.39
N GLU A 720 -7.50 34.52 33.00
CA GLU A 720 -7.66 34.84 34.42
C GLU A 720 -9.13 35.14 34.80
N GLU A 721 -9.84 35.87 33.96
CA GLU A 721 -11.28 36.16 34.12
C GLU A 721 -12.14 34.88 34.06
N VAL A 722 -11.83 33.95 33.15
CA VAL A 722 -12.58 32.69 33.03
C VAL A 722 -12.29 31.75 34.21
N LEU A 723 -11.04 31.66 34.66
CA LEU A 723 -10.68 30.88 35.85
C LEU A 723 -11.32 31.44 37.13
N THR A 724 -11.40 32.77 37.26
CA THR A 724 -12.07 33.45 38.37
C THR A 724 -13.57 33.11 38.42
N ASN A 725 -14.23 33.06 37.26
CA ASN A 725 -15.65 32.70 37.15
C ASN A 725 -15.92 31.20 37.37
N MET A 726 -14.90 30.34 37.28
CA MET A 726 -14.99 28.90 37.54
C MET A 726 -14.78 28.53 39.02
N ARG A 727 -14.37 29.49 39.86
CA ARG A 727 -14.10 29.32 41.30
C ARG A 727 -15.22 28.65 42.10
N PRO A 728 -16.53 28.94 41.88
CA PRO A 728 -17.61 28.24 42.58
C PRO A 728 -17.67 26.72 42.27
N MET A 729 -17.27 26.29 41.06
CA MET A 729 -17.17 24.86 40.72
C MET A 729 -15.98 24.17 41.38
N LEU A 730 -14.89 24.91 41.59
CA LEU A 730 -13.67 24.40 42.23
C LEU A 730 -13.87 24.14 43.72
N VAL A 731 -14.62 25.03 44.40
CA VAL A 731 -15.02 24.89 45.80
C VAL A 731 -15.95 23.68 46.03
N LEU A 732 -16.73 23.29 45.03
CA LEU A 732 -17.59 22.08 45.05
C LEU A 732 -16.77 20.77 45.00
N LEU A 733 -15.52 20.81 44.54
CA LEU A 733 -14.64 19.64 44.43
C LEU A 733 -13.79 19.42 45.69
N ASP A 734 -13.29 20.51 46.28
CA ASP A 734 -12.61 20.56 47.57
C ASP A 734 -12.89 21.91 48.26
N ALA A 735 -13.53 21.87 49.43
CA ALA A 735 -13.95 23.06 50.16
C ALA A 735 -12.78 23.95 50.64
N ARG A 736 -11.56 23.41 50.74
CA ARG A 736 -10.36 24.17 51.14
C ARG A 736 -9.92 25.19 50.08
N TRP A 737 -10.36 25.05 48.84
CA TRP A 737 -10.04 25.95 47.73
C TRP A 737 -10.88 27.24 47.73
N GLY A 738 -11.77 27.39 48.73
CA GLY A 738 -12.54 28.60 48.99
C GLY A 738 -11.96 29.49 50.11
N GLN A 739 -10.85 29.08 50.73
CA GLN A 739 -10.19 29.86 51.79
C GLN A 739 -8.90 30.49 51.23
N ASP A 740 -9.10 31.61 50.53
CA ASP A 740 -8.18 32.74 50.24
C ASP A 740 -8.66 33.47 48.98
#